data_AF-G8ZQ11-F1
#
_entry.id   AF-G8ZQ11-F1
#
_cell.length_a   1.000
_cell.length_b   1.000
_cell.length_c   1.000
_cell.angle_alpha   90.00
_cell.angle_beta   90.00
_cell.angle_gamma   90.00
#
_symmetry.space_group_name_H-M   'P 1'
#
loop_
_entity.id
_entity.type
_entity.pdbx_description
1 polymer ?
#
loop_
_entity_poly.entity_id
_entity_poly.type
_entity_poly.pdbx_seq_one_letter_code
_entity_poly.pdbx_strand_id
1 'polypeptide(L)'
;MRDFRSLNMLLIAFVGVFLIASPVFAARETGRTTLLSKKESGYGRTMEDDDDKCPPCFNCALPIFECKQFSECNTNTGRCECLAGFTGDDCSIPVCGGLSDDNDKRPRRPDDTNECECDVGWGGINCNICEEDSVCDAFMPEKGLKGTCYKNGMIVNKLYQGCNVTNEKILEILNGKIPQVTFSCDKKTEGCNFQFWIDRKESFYCGLDTCSFEYDLKTNSSHYNCKDVQCKCVPDAMLCGANGSIDISDFLTETIKGPGDFSCDLDAKNCQFKEPSMNDLIETIFGDPYITLHCESGECLHYSEIPGYNPPSKDIAMSWHAKVILSLTSMSLLALITFVSFYISKSTLFKNGTIHLVDEVETLDESFLKSDNAAALSFENITYNVSSSKTDENILKGISGIIKPGQMMALLGGSGAGKTTLLDILAMKRKTGQVTGSIKVNGSDIPRKDFTKLIGFVDQDDYLLPTLTVYETVLNSALLRLPRSFSFAAKQTRVYQVLEELRILDIKDRVIGNDFERGISGGEKRRVSIACELVTSPLILFLDEPTSGLDANNANNVVECLVRLAKTYNRTLVLSIHQPRSNIFQLFDKLVLLSNGEMVYSGDAIRVGEFLRNNGYRCPSDYNIADYLIDITFESQGAKKRFAASSPSDDIEASAALFNPSSKKDSVHPALEDRTNSVGSFNQREWEHFAGHRDEIRNLLSESSDPQAETVGSMNTKLLNNKFKEGPYFAELKFDIDTLIANHEQSPIQLPQSLKSATFLQQLSILCSRTFKNIYRNPKLLLANYLLTLVLALFLGTLYYDVSNDISGFQNRMGLFFFILTYFGFVTFTGLSSFAMERIIFIKERSNNYYSPLAYFISKILSDVLPLRVIPPTLLALVVYPLVGLNMKNQAFFIFIGVLILFNLGISLEILAIGIIFEDLNNSIIFSVLVLLGSLLFSGLFINTKDITSAAFKYLKNLSLFYYAYESLLINEVKSLTLRETKYGLKIEVPGATILSTFGFVVQNLAFDIKVLGLFNMFFLLVGYLALKLIVVEQK
;
A
#
# COMPACT_ATOMS: atom_id res chain seq x y z
N MET A 1 -6.00 1.17 -27.85
CA MET A 1 -7.46 1.27 -27.58
C MET A 1 -8.08 -0.02 -27.02
N ARG A 2 -7.48 -1.21 -27.17
CA ARG A 2 -7.93 -2.44 -26.47
C ARG A 2 -7.49 -2.50 -24.99
N ASP A 3 -6.43 -1.79 -24.60
CA ASP A 3 -5.88 -1.83 -23.22
C ASP A 3 -6.62 -0.99 -22.18
N PHE A 4 -7.53 -0.10 -22.60
CA PHE A 4 -8.34 0.72 -21.69
C PHE A 4 -9.50 -0.06 -21.04
N ARG A 5 -9.96 -1.16 -21.67
CA ARG A 5 -11.05 -2.00 -21.11
C ARG A 5 -10.57 -2.89 -19.95
N SER A 6 -9.34 -3.36 -19.99
CA SER A 6 -8.70 -4.07 -18.88
C SER A 6 -8.38 -3.16 -17.69
N LEU A 7 -8.07 -1.88 -17.94
CA LEU A 7 -7.82 -0.88 -16.90
C LEU A 7 -9.10 -0.55 -16.12
N ASN A 8 -10.24 -0.38 -16.80
CA ASN A 8 -11.55 -0.16 -16.15
C ASN A 8 -11.99 -1.37 -15.32
N MET A 9 -11.70 -2.59 -15.76
CA MET A 9 -12.07 -3.80 -15.01
C MET A 9 -11.19 -4.00 -13.77
N LEU A 10 -9.92 -3.56 -13.78
CA LEU A 10 -9.03 -3.59 -12.62
C LEU A 10 -9.28 -2.44 -11.63
N LEU A 11 -9.65 -1.24 -12.12
CA LEU A 11 -10.10 -0.14 -11.26
C LEU A 11 -11.38 -0.52 -10.50
N ILE A 12 -12.29 -1.23 -11.18
CA ILE A 12 -13.49 -1.81 -10.56
C ILE A 12 -13.14 -3.00 -9.66
N ALA A 13 -12.06 -3.75 -9.91
CA ALA A 13 -11.61 -4.82 -9.00
C ALA A 13 -10.94 -4.28 -7.73
N PHE A 14 -10.20 -3.16 -7.81
CA PHE A 14 -9.61 -2.46 -6.67
C PHE A 14 -10.69 -1.88 -5.73
N VAL A 15 -11.85 -1.51 -6.27
CA VAL A 15 -13.01 -0.99 -5.52
C VAL A 15 -14.04 -2.08 -5.20
N GLY A 16 -14.11 -3.17 -5.98
CA GLY A 16 -15.25 -4.10 -6.00
C GLY A 16 -15.02 -5.48 -5.37
N VAL A 17 -13.79 -5.89 -5.02
CA VAL A 17 -13.53 -7.25 -4.50
C VAL A 17 -13.65 -7.37 -2.98
N PHE A 18 -13.74 -6.27 -2.22
CA PHE A 18 -13.88 -6.33 -0.76
C PHE A 18 -15.32 -6.46 -0.21
N LEU A 19 -16.32 -6.68 -1.08
CA LEU A 19 -17.72 -6.88 -0.68
C LEU A 19 -18.10 -8.33 -0.36
N ILE A 20 -17.14 -9.27 -0.26
CA ILE A 20 -17.46 -10.68 0.01
C ILE A 20 -16.60 -11.23 1.15
N ALA A 21 -16.97 -10.89 2.39
CA ALA A 21 -16.72 -11.72 3.58
C ALA A 21 -17.59 -11.24 4.76
N SER A 22 -18.77 -11.84 4.89
CA SER A 22 -19.52 -12.01 6.14
C SER A 22 -19.56 -13.54 6.39
N PRO A 23 -19.67 -14.09 7.63
CA PRO A 23 -20.90 -13.90 8.43
C PRO A 23 -20.83 -14.04 9.98
N VAL A 24 -21.98 -13.69 10.59
CA VAL A 24 -22.56 -14.13 11.89
C VAL A 24 -22.07 -13.50 13.21
N PHE A 25 -22.90 -12.62 13.78
CA PHE A 25 -23.68 -12.91 15.00
C PHE A 25 -24.96 -12.07 15.03
N ALA A 26 -26.05 -12.73 15.41
CA ALA A 26 -27.43 -12.27 15.30
C ALA A 26 -27.88 -11.44 16.52
N ALA A 27 -28.79 -10.49 16.30
CA ALA A 27 -29.95 -10.30 17.18
C ALA A 27 -31.07 -9.61 16.40
N ARG A 28 -32.28 -10.08 16.68
CA ARG A 28 -33.53 -9.90 15.95
C ARG A 28 -34.34 -8.84 16.69
N GLU A 29 -34.77 -7.79 16.01
CA GLU A 29 -35.90 -6.99 16.50
C GLU A 29 -36.73 -6.44 15.34
N THR A 30 -38.03 -6.70 15.46
CA THR A 30 -39.08 -6.44 14.49
C THR A 30 -39.55 -4.99 14.60
N GLY A 31 -39.20 -4.15 13.62
CA GLY A 31 -39.76 -2.81 13.44
C GLY A 31 -40.77 -2.80 12.30
N ARG A 32 -42.07 -2.70 12.63
CA ARG A 32 -43.15 -2.50 11.67
C ARG A 32 -43.32 -0.99 11.45
N THR A 33 -43.02 -0.53 10.24
CA THR A 33 -43.30 0.81 9.75
C THR A 33 -44.80 1.02 9.54
N THR A 34 -45.34 2.15 10.00
CA THR A 34 -46.54 2.74 9.41
C THR A 34 -46.31 4.20 9.05
N LEU A 35 -46.63 4.47 7.79
CA LEU A 35 -46.56 5.71 7.05
C LEU A 35 -47.43 6.82 7.66
N LEU A 36 -46.86 8.02 7.71
CA LEU A 36 -47.60 9.28 7.71
C LEU A 36 -48.31 9.45 6.36
N SER A 37 -49.63 9.66 6.40
CA SER A 37 -50.38 10.26 5.30
C SER A 37 -51.34 11.31 5.83
N LYS A 38 -51.24 12.48 5.20
CA LYS A 38 -52.06 13.68 5.33
C LYS A 38 -53.52 13.38 4.96
N LYS A 39 -54.50 13.93 5.68
CA LYS A 39 -55.74 14.45 5.08
C LYS A 39 -56.49 15.42 5.99
N GLU A 40 -56.76 16.60 5.45
CA GLU A 40 -57.80 17.53 5.89
C GLU A 40 -59.19 16.95 5.62
N SER A 41 -60.15 17.24 6.50
CA SER A 41 -61.48 17.76 6.14
C SER A 41 -62.35 17.85 7.40
N GLY A 42 -62.94 19.02 7.65
CA GLY A 42 -63.90 19.23 8.73
C GLY A 42 -65.30 18.71 8.42
N TYR A 43 -66.14 18.61 9.44
CA TYR A 43 -67.56 19.02 9.46
C TYR A 43 -68.11 18.78 10.87
N GLY A 44 -68.88 19.74 11.38
CA GLY A 44 -69.45 19.68 12.73
C GLY A 44 -70.60 18.70 12.88
N ARG A 45 -70.91 18.36 14.14
CA ARG A 45 -72.25 18.01 14.62
C ARG A 45 -72.40 18.34 16.10
N THR A 46 -73.58 18.87 16.39
CA THR A 46 -74.16 19.39 17.63
C THR A 46 -74.76 18.30 18.52
N MET A 47 -75.18 18.73 19.73
CA MET A 47 -76.07 18.08 20.73
C MET A 47 -75.32 17.20 21.75
N GLU A 48 -75.58 17.20 23.05
CA GLU A 48 -76.41 17.94 24.05
C GLU A 48 -76.13 17.18 25.37
N ASP A 49 -76.06 17.88 26.51
CA ASP A 49 -76.16 17.41 27.92
C ASP A 49 -75.28 16.20 28.39
N ASP A 50 -74.72 16.11 29.58
CA ASP A 50 -75.06 16.62 30.91
C ASP A 50 -73.80 16.48 31.81
N ASP A 51 -73.82 17.09 32.98
CA ASP A 51 -72.76 17.16 34.00
C ASP A 51 -71.89 15.91 34.23
N ASP A 52 -70.57 16.07 34.08
CA ASP A 52 -69.56 15.33 34.85
C ASP A 52 -68.29 16.21 34.98
N LYS A 53 -68.12 16.87 36.12
CA LYS A 53 -66.85 17.55 36.45
C LYS A 53 -65.77 16.50 36.71
N CYS A 54 -65.07 16.10 35.64
CA CYS A 54 -63.78 15.44 35.80
C CYS A 54 -62.84 16.35 36.62
N PRO A 55 -62.16 15.84 37.66
CA PRO A 55 -61.11 16.61 38.32
C PRO A 55 -60.02 16.96 37.29
N PRO A 56 -59.37 18.13 37.41
CA PRO A 56 -58.32 18.54 36.50
C PRO A 56 -57.19 17.48 36.48
N CYS A 57 -56.66 17.18 35.29
CA CYS A 57 -55.47 16.33 35.18
C CYS A 57 -54.29 16.99 35.90
N PHE A 58 -53.44 16.19 36.56
CA PHE A 58 -52.27 16.70 37.25
C PHE A 58 -51.39 17.50 36.28
N ASN A 59 -51.14 18.76 36.64
CA ASN A 59 -50.21 19.62 35.93
C ASN A 59 -49.51 20.53 36.95
N CYS A 60 -48.24 20.25 37.23
CA CYS A 60 -47.47 20.99 38.23
C CYS A 60 -47.28 22.49 37.90
N ALA A 61 -47.57 22.92 36.66
CA ALA A 61 -47.56 24.33 36.28
C ALA A 61 -48.81 25.10 36.76
N LEU A 62 -49.81 24.40 37.32
CA LEU A 62 -51.00 25.01 37.92
C LEU A 62 -50.85 25.05 39.45
N PRO A 63 -51.23 26.17 40.11
CA PRO A 63 -51.01 26.38 41.55
C PRO A 63 -51.82 25.45 42.47
N ILE A 64 -52.72 24.63 41.92
CA ILE A 64 -53.49 23.62 42.66
C ILE A 64 -52.77 22.27 42.77
N PHE A 65 -51.71 22.06 41.99
CA PHE A 65 -50.91 20.85 41.98
C PHE A 65 -49.49 21.18 42.43
N GLU A 66 -48.93 20.34 43.29
CA GLU A 66 -47.62 20.56 43.88
C GLU A 66 -46.72 19.35 43.64
N CYS A 67 -45.46 19.61 43.26
CA CYS A 67 -44.44 18.57 43.20
C CYS A 67 -43.96 18.22 44.60
N LYS A 68 -44.04 16.94 44.97
CA LYS A 68 -43.50 16.45 46.25
C LYS A 68 -41.99 16.24 46.14
N GLN A 69 -41.36 16.00 47.29
CA GLN A 69 -39.90 15.83 47.40
C GLN A 69 -39.09 17.04 46.88
N PHE A 70 -39.69 18.24 46.90
CA PHE A 70 -39.11 19.47 46.36
C PHE A 70 -38.60 19.33 44.90
N SER A 71 -39.25 18.45 44.13
CA SER A 71 -38.90 18.18 42.74
C SER A 71 -39.26 19.35 41.82
N GLU A 72 -38.46 19.59 40.77
CA GLU A 72 -38.73 20.65 39.80
C GLU A 72 -39.93 20.30 38.91
N CYS A 73 -40.74 21.30 38.57
CA CYS A 73 -41.83 21.13 37.62
C CYS A 73 -41.32 21.27 36.18
N ASN A 74 -41.47 20.22 35.37
CA ASN A 74 -41.19 20.31 33.94
C ASN A 74 -42.34 21.03 33.23
N THR A 75 -42.11 22.30 32.88
CA THR A 75 -43.13 23.15 32.26
C THR A 75 -43.61 22.67 30.88
N ASN A 76 -42.85 21.79 30.21
CA ASN A 76 -43.20 21.28 28.89
C ASN A 76 -44.12 20.05 28.96
N THR A 77 -43.98 19.21 29.99
CA THR A 77 -44.77 17.99 30.16
C THR A 77 -45.89 18.15 31.20
N GLY A 78 -45.80 19.16 32.05
CA GLY A 78 -46.71 19.35 33.19
C GLY A 78 -46.50 18.34 34.33
N ARG A 79 -45.42 17.56 34.28
CA ARG A 79 -45.07 16.55 35.28
C ARG A 79 -43.86 16.98 36.10
N CYS A 80 -43.72 16.45 37.31
CA CYS A 80 -42.58 16.70 38.17
C CYS A 80 -41.36 15.84 37.78
N GLU A 81 -40.15 16.39 37.89
CA GLU A 81 -38.89 15.67 37.66
C GLU A 81 -38.42 14.99 38.95
N CYS A 82 -38.81 13.72 39.12
CA CYS A 82 -38.64 13.04 40.40
C CYS A 82 -37.18 12.72 40.75
N LEU A 83 -36.87 12.93 42.03
CA LEU A 83 -35.61 12.48 42.64
C LEU A 83 -35.43 10.96 42.49
N ALA A 84 -34.16 10.53 42.48
CA ALA A 84 -33.78 9.12 42.46
C ALA A 84 -34.44 8.35 43.62
N GLY A 85 -35.31 7.38 43.29
CA GLY A 85 -36.08 6.61 44.27
C GLY A 85 -37.57 6.95 44.32
N PHE A 86 -38.05 7.92 43.52
CA PHE A 86 -39.48 8.26 43.41
C PHE A 86 -39.95 8.33 41.95
N THR A 87 -41.25 8.09 41.74
CA THR A 87 -41.96 8.17 40.44
C THR A 87 -43.38 8.72 40.68
N GLY A 88 -44.18 8.79 39.62
CA GLY A 88 -45.53 9.35 39.60
C GLY A 88 -45.54 10.79 39.12
N ASP A 89 -46.70 11.27 38.68
CA ASP A 89 -46.81 12.62 38.10
C ASP A 89 -46.44 13.72 39.11
N ASP A 90 -46.66 13.48 40.42
CA ASP A 90 -46.35 14.38 41.56
C ASP A 90 -45.11 13.98 42.38
N CYS A 91 -44.38 12.93 41.99
CA CYS A 91 -43.23 12.35 42.71
C CYS A 91 -43.53 11.82 44.12
N SER A 92 -44.76 11.38 44.38
CA SER A 92 -45.16 10.83 45.68
C SER A 92 -44.90 9.33 45.86
N ILE A 93 -44.59 8.60 44.79
CA ILE A 93 -44.58 7.13 44.81
C ILE A 93 -43.12 6.63 44.92
N PRO A 94 -42.71 5.97 46.01
CA PRO A 94 -41.37 5.41 46.12
C PRO A 94 -41.19 4.18 45.20
N VAL A 95 -39.99 4.01 44.64
CA VAL A 95 -39.61 2.90 43.77
C VAL A 95 -38.38 2.13 44.30
N CYS A 96 -38.28 0.87 43.88
CA CYS A 96 -37.24 -0.09 44.26
C CYS A 96 -36.38 -0.49 43.05
N GLY A 97 -35.51 -1.51 43.16
CA GLY A 97 -34.53 -1.86 42.11
C GLY A 97 -33.38 -0.85 41.98
N GLY A 98 -32.42 -1.06 41.08
CA GLY A 98 -31.22 -0.22 40.95
C GLY A 98 -31.42 1.09 40.18
N LEU A 99 -30.46 2.02 40.29
CA LEU A 99 -30.48 3.29 39.53
C LEU A 99 -30.09 3.13 38.04
N SER A 100 -29.73 1.93 37.61
CA SER A 100 -29.29 1.67 36.22
C SER A 100 -30.38 1.89 35.18
N ASP A 101 -31.65 1.83 35.59
CA ASP A 101 -32.84 2.09 34.77
C ASP A 101 -33.53 3.41 35.17
N ASP A 102 -34.25 4.02 34.22
CA ASP A 102 -35.05 5.22 34.49
C ASP A 102 -36.07 4.99 35.62
N ASN A 103 -36.32 6.00 36.45
CA ASN A 103 -37.25 5.91 37.60
C ASN A 103 -38.66 5.38 37.24
N ASP A 104 -39.17 5.69 36.05
CA ASP A 104 -40.50 5.25 35.61
C ASP A 104 -40.57 3.75 35.23
N LYS A 105 -39.42 3.12 35.02
CA LYS A 105 -39.31 1.68 34.70
C LYS A 105 -39.03 0.83 35.93
N ARG A 106 -38.69 1.47 37.05
CA ARG A 106 -38.37 0.80 38.31
C ARG A 106 -39.65 0.29 38.99
N PRO A 107 -39.59 -0.87 39.65
CA PRO A 107 -40.75 -1.43 40.36
C PRO A 107 -41.19 -0.50 41.49
N ARG A 108 -42.51 -0.29 41.62
CA ARG A 108 -43.07 0.48 42.75
C ARG A 108 -42.89 -0.28 44.06
N ARG A 109 -42.66 0.45 45.15
CA ARG A 109 -42.61 -0.15 46.50
C ARG A 109 -43.96 -0.79 46.84
N PRO A 110 -43.99 -2.04 47.34
CA PRO A 110 -45.24 -2.68 47.75
C PRO A 110 -45.87 -1.99 48.97
N ASP A 111 -47.17 -1.67 48.89
CA ASP A 111 -47.91 -1.02 49.98
C ASP A 111 -48.08 -1.92 51.22
N ASP A 112 -48.06 -3.25 51.05
CA ASP A 112 -48.31 -4.22 52.11
C ASP A 112 -47.11 -4.43 53.05
N THR A 113 -45.88 -4.41 52.53
CA THR A 113 -44.65 -4.69 53.30
C THR A 113 -43.82 -3.45 53.56
N ASN A 114 -43.97 -2.39 52.76
CA ASN A 114 -43.10 -1.20 52.75
C ASN A 114 -41.60 -1.52 52.61
N GLU A 115 -41.25 -2.73 52.16
CA GLU A 115 -39.87 -3.16 51.94
C GLU A 115 -39.51 -3.09 50.46
N CYS A 116 -38.34 -2.52 50.14
CA CYS A 116 -37.81 -2.57 48.78
C CYS A 116 -36.93 -3.80 48.55
N GLU A 117 -37.12 -4.45 47.41
CA GLU A 117 -36.20 -5.43 46.84
C GLU A 117 -35.21 -4.70 45.91
N CYS A 118 -33.92 -4.77 46.22
CA CYS A 118 -32.87 -4.13 45.44
C CYS A 118 -32.20 -5.11 44.47
N ASP A 119 -31.82 -4.63 43.29
CA ASP A 119 -31.02 -5.41 42.36
C ASP A 119 -29.64 -5.72 42.95
N VAL A 120 -29.03 -6.81 42.50
CA VAL A 120 -27.70 -7.24 42.97
C VAL A 120 -26.69 -6.10 42.82
N GLY A 121 -26.01 -5.76 43.92
CA GLY A 121 -25.03 -4.67 43.98
C GLY A 121 -25.62 -3.29 44.28
N TRP A 122 -26.92 -3.17 44.57
CA TRP A 122 -27.59 -1.97 45.09
C TRP A 122 -28.13 -2.19 46.50
N GLY A 123 -28.09 -1.13 47.32
CA GLY A 123 -28.57 -1.12 48.69
C GLY A 123 -29.21 0.21 49.11
N GLY A 124 -29.51 0.34 50.40
CA GLY A 124 -30.24 1.47 50.98
C GLY A 124 -31.77 1.35 50.84
N ILE A 125 -32.51 2.18 51.58
CA ILE A 125 -33.99 2.11 51.65
C ILE A 125 -34.67 2.28 50.28
N ASN A 126 -34.11 3.14 49.41
CA ASN A 126 -34.60 3.43 48.06
C ASN A 126 -33.78 2.73 46.96
N CYS A 127 -32.95 1.73 47.32
CA CYS A 127 -32.07 1.00 46.41
C CYS A 127 -31.19 1.91 45.52
N ASN A 128 -30.72 3.01 46.11
CA ASN A 128 -30.00 4.09 45.42
C ASN A 128 -28.53 4.19 45.86
N ILE A 129 -28.06 3.30 46.72
CA ILE A 129 -26.67 3.23 47.18
C ILE A 129 -25.98 2.10 46.43
N CYS A 130 -24.88 2.37 45.73
CA CYS A 130 -24.10 1.31 45.12
C CYS A 130 -23.37 0.49 46.20
N GLU A 131 -23.32 -0.83 46.02
CA GLU A 131 -22.58 -1.75 46.89
C GLU A 131 -21.44 -2.47 46.15
N GLU A 132 -21.56 -2.65 44.84
CA GLU A 132 -20.54 -3.28 43.99
C GLU A 132 -20.07 -2.36 42.86
N ASP A 133 -18.84 -2.54 42.39
CA ASP A 133 -18.31 -1.77 41.24
C ASP A 133 -19.07 -2.07 39.94
N SER A 134 -19.57 -3.30 39.79
CA SER A 134 -20.24 -3.81 38.60
C SER A 134 -21.47 -3.00 38.20
N VAL A 135 -22.20 -2.44 39.17
CA VAL A 135 -23.40 -1.64 38.92
C VAL A 135 -23.10 -0.23 38.41
N CYS A 136 -21.86 0.24 38.62
CA CYS A 136 -21.44 1.58 38.20
C CYS A 136 -21.07 1.67 36.72
N ASP A 137 -20.93 0.54 36.01
CA ASP A 137 -20.64 0.48 34.58
C ASP A 137 -21.67 1.23 33.73
N ALA A 138 -22.95 1.24 34.15
CA ALA A 138 -24.04 1.91 33.43
C ALA A 138 -23.96 3.44 33.49
N PHE A 139 -23.26 3.99 34.48
CA PHE A 139 -23.10 5.44 34.68
C PHE A 139 -21.83 5.98 34.01
N MET A 140 -21.05 5.11 33.37
CA MET A 140 -19.88 5.53 32.62
C MET A 140 -20.30 6.16 31.28
N PRO A 141 -19.60 7.22 30.82
CA PRO A 141 -19.98 7.96 29.61
C PRO A 141 -19.90 7.13 28.31
N GLU A 142 -19.19 5.99 28.33
CA GLU A 142 -19.11 5.07 27.19
C GLU A 142 -19.40 3.63 27.63
N LYS A 143 -20.18 2.90 26.81
CA LYS A 143 -20.49 1.48 27.02
C LYS A 143 -19.21 0.64 27.01
N GLY A 144 -18.92 -0.01 28.14
CA GLY A 144 -17.78 -0.93 28.32
C GLY A 144 -16.62 -0.38 29.14
N LEU A 145 -16.67 0.88 29.58
CA LEU A 145 -15.80 1.37 30.66
C LEU A 145 -16.27 0.82 32.00
N LYS A 146 -15.32 0.52 32.88
CA LYS A 146 -15.59 0.00 34.23
C LYS A 146 -15.75 1.16 35.22
N GLY A 147 -16.88 1.19 35.90
CA GLY A 147 -17.13 2.10 37.01
C GLY A 147 -16.60 1.55 38.32
N THR A 148 -16.48 2.42 39.33
CA THR A 148 -16.10 2.06 40.70
C THR A 148 -17.14 2.65 41.65
N CYS A 149 -17.61 1.85 42.61
CA CYS A 149 -18.50 2.31 43.65
C CYS A 149 -17.68 2.91 44.80
N TYR A 150 -17.69 4.23 44.89
CA TYR A 150 -16.96 5.00 45.90
C TYR A 150 -17.82 5.17 47.16
N LYS A 151 -17.32 4.71 48.31
CA LYS A 151 -18.11 4.58 49.56
C LYS A 151 -17.62 5.43 50.73
N ASN A 152 -16.67 6.34 50.51
CA ASN A 152 -16.00 7.08 51.59
C ASN A 152 -16.76 8.35 52.02
N GLY A 153 -18.05 8.51 51.72
CA GLY A 153 -18.86 9.62 52.23
C GLY A 153 -18.42 11.03 51.82
N MET A 154 -17.58 11.16 50.79
CA MET A 154 -17.19 12.42 50.15
C MET A 154 -17.86 12.54 48.78
N ILE A 155 -18.59 13.62 48.54
CA ILE A 155 -19.23 13.89 47.25
C ILE A 155 -18.20 14.33 46.19
N VAL A 156 -18.20 13.62 45.06
CA VAL A 156 -17.43 14.00 43.87
C VAL A 156 -18.36 14.63 42.82
N ASN A 157 -19.48 13.98 42.52
CA ASN A 157 -20.54 14.36 41.59
C ASN A 157 -21.94 14.25 42.24
N LYS A 158 -22.39 13.05 42.61
CA LYS A 158 -23.69 12.75 43.25
C LYS A 158 -23.53 11.71 44.35
N LEU A 159 -23.90 12.07 45.57
CA LEU A 159 -23.76 11.21 46.75
C LEU A 159 -25.12 10.71 47.21
N TYR A 160 -25.22 9.41 47.51
CA TYR A 160 -26.37 8.80 48.18
C TYR A 160 -25.93 8.15 49.49
N GLN A 161 -26.66 8.44 50.57
CA GLN A 161 -26.42 7.89 51.90
C GLN A 161 -27.70 7.37 52.53
N GLY A 162 -27.57 6.24 53.22
CA GLY A 162 -28.62 5.60 54.00
C GLY A 162 -28.10 5.35 55.41
N CYS A 163 -28.85 5.81 56.40
CA CYS A 163 -28.40 5.89 57.77
C CYS A 163 -29.41 5.28 58.74
N ASN A 164 -28.92 4.62 59.78
CA ASN A 164 -29.73 4.24 60.94
C ASN A 164 -29.58 5.31 62.02
N VAL A 165 -30.68 5.70 62.65
CA VAL A 165 -30.65 6.65 63.78
C VAL A 165 -30.15 5.93 65.03
N THR A 166 -29.17 6.54 65.72
CA THR A 166 -28.48 5.92 66.86
C THR A 166 -28.81 6.55 68.21
N ASN A 167 -29.61 7.62 68.24
CA ASN A 167 -30.06 8.24 69.49
C ASN A 167 -30.86 7.24 70.35
N GLU A 168 -30.35 6.89 71.53
CA GLU A 168 -30.96 5.90 72.42
C GLU A 168 -32.41 6.25 72.79
N LYS A 169 -32.68 7.52 73.11
CA LYS A 169 -34.01 7.97 73.54
C LYS A 169 -35.03 8.05 72.41
N ILE A 170 -34.59 8.33 71.18
CA ILE A 170 -35.45 8.26 69.99
C ILE A 170 -35.87 6.79 69.77
N LEU A 171 -34.94 5.84 69.90
CA LEU A 171 -35.21 4.41 69.78
C LEU A 171 -36.17 3.90 70.87
N GLU A 172 -36.05 4.40 72.10
CA GLU A 172 -36.97 4.06 73.21
C GLU A 172 -38.40 4.53 72.96
N ILE A 173 -38.60 5.79 72.53
CA ILE A 173 -39.94 6.36 72.30
C ILE A 173 -40.65 5.69 71.13
N LEU A 174 -39.89 5.25 70.13
CA LEU A 174 -40.43 4.56 68.96
C LEU A 174 -40.83 3.10 69.22
N ASN A 175 -40.66 2.57 70.45
CA ASN A 175 -41.24 1.30 70.92
C ASN A 175 -41.06 0.12 69.95
N GLY A 176 -39.82 -0.09 69.46
CA GLY A 176 -39.49 -1.22 68.57
C GLY A 176 -39.63 -0.94 67.07
N LYS A 177 -40.04 0.27 66.67
CA LYS A 177 -40.00 0.74 65.28
C LYS A 177 -38.60 1.20 64.90
N ILE A 178 -38.22 1.04 63.64
CA ILE A 178 -36.86 1.33 63.15
C ILE A 178 -36.82 2.71 62.48
N PRO A 179 -36.19 3.73 63.09
CA PRO A 179 -35.94 5.02 62.47
C PRO A 179 -34.71 5.00 61.55
N GLN A 180 -34.88 5.51 60.33
CA GLN A 180 -33.81 5.61 59.32
C GLN A 180 -33.83 6.97 58.62
N VAL A 181 -32.69 7.36 58.08
CA VAL A 181 -32.52 8.61 57.34
C VAL A 181 -31.90 8.32 55.98
N THR A 182 -32.39 9.00 54.94
CA THR A 182 -31.66 9.11 53.67
C THR A 182 -31.15 10.52 53.51
N PHE A 183 -29.92 10.62 53.04
CA PHE A 183 -29.30 11.89 52.69
C PHE A 183 -28.71 11.77 51.30
N SER A 184 -29.05 12.68 50.39
CA SER A 184 -28.52 12.67 49.03
C SER A 184 -28.17 14.08 48.59
N CYS A 185 -27.08 14.24 47.85
CA CYS A 185 -26.59 15.53 47.41
C CYS A 185 -26.13 15.47 45.96
N ASP A 186 -26.31 16.57 45.25
CA ASP A 186 -25.78 16.78 43.90
C ASP A 186 -24.87 18.01 43.91
N LYS A 187 -23.59 17.79 43.60
CA LYS A 187 -22.57 18.83 43.64
C LYS A 187 -22.79 19.91 42.59
N LYS A 188 -23.43 19.55 41.46
CA LYS A 188 -23.63 20.47 40.34
C LYS A 188 -24.77 21.45 40.60
N THR A 189 -25.81 21.00 41.30
CA THR A 189 -26.96 21.84 41.66
C THR A 189 -26.81 22.50 43.03
N GLU A 190 -25.76 22.15 43.80
CA GLU A 190 -25.54 22.61 45.18
C GLU A 190 -26.73 22.32 46.10
N GLY A 191 -27.53 21.29 45.77
CA GLY A 191 -28.74 20.90 46.48
C GLY A 191 -28.59 19.53 47.14
N CYS A 192 -29.20 19.39 48.31
CA CYS A 192 -29.26 18.15 49.07
C CYS A 192 -30.69 17.86 49.54
N ASN A 193 -30.99 16.59 49.79
CA ASN A 193 -32.27 16.13 50.29
C ASN A 193 -32.06 15.24 51.50
N PHE A 194 -32.81 15.53 52.56
CA PHE A 194 -32.85 14.77 53.80
C PHE A 194 -34.26 14.19 53.97
N GLN A 195 -34.38 12.89 54.22
CA GLN A 195 -35.68 12.26 54.45
C GLN A 195 -35.62 11.38 55.68
N PHE A 196 -36.67 11.44 56.51
CA PHE A 196 -36.78 10.68 57.75
C PHE A 196 -37.84 9.59 57.59
N TRP A 197 -37.48 8.37 57.96
CA TRP A 197 -38.28 7.16 57.76
C TRP A 197 -38.50 6.44 59.08
N ILE A 198 -39.70 5.92 59.31
CA ILE A 198 -40.02 5.04 60.45
C ILE A 198 -40.66 3.77 59.89
N ASP A 199 -40.08 2.60 60.20
CA ASP A 199 -40.49 1.31 59.62
C ASP A 199 -40.61 1.36 58.09
N ARG A 200 -39.65 2.03 57.44
CA ARG A 200 -39.56 2.22 55.99
C ARG A 200 -40.71 3.01 55.34
N LYS A 201 -41.57 3.65 56.14
CA LYS A 201 -42.53 4.66 55.70
C LYS A 201 -41.94 6.06 55.93
N GLU A 202 -41.98 6.91 54.92
CA GLU A 202 -41.50 8.28 55.01
C GLU A 202 -42.39 9.08 55.97
N SER A 203 -41.78 9.76 56.93
CA SER A 203 -42.45 10.64 57.87
C SER A 203 -42.44 12.08 57.36
N PHE A 204 -41.26 12.62 57.10
CA PHE A 204 -41.07 13.96 56.57
C PHE A 204 -39.80 14.02 55.72
N TYR A 205 -39.73 15.02 54.85
CA TYR A 205 -38.60 15.26 53.97
C TYR A 205 -38.25 16.75 53.95
N CYS A 206 -36.97 17.03 53.72
CA CYS A 206 -36.41 18.37 53.68
C CYS A 206 -35.55 18.55 52.44
N GLY A 207 -35.78 19.65 51.72
CA GLY A 207 -34.89 20.16 50.69
C GLY A 207 -33.90 21.13 51.33
N LEU A 208 -32.62 20.97 50.99
CA LEU A 208 -31.54 21.82 51.44
C LEU A 208 -30.86 22.43 50.22
N ASP A 209 -30.79 23.76 50.19
CA ASP A 209 -30.26 24.51 49.05
C ASP A 209 -29.06 25.36 49.48
N THR A 210 -28.30 25.82 48.49
CA THR A 210 -27.10 26.64 48.68
C THR A 210 -26.08 25.92 49.57
N CYS A 211 -25.83 24.65 49.29
CA CYS A 211 -24.95 23.78 50.07
C CYS A 211 -23.47 23.95 49.71
N SER A 212 -22.64 23.96 50.74
CA SER A 212 -21.18 23.93 50.65
C SER A 212 -20.65 22.59 51.18
N PHE A 213 -19.73 21.99 50.42
CA PHE A 213 -19.20 20.66 50.66
C PHE A 213 -17.74 20.76 51.11
N GLU A 214 -17.49 20.57 52.41
CA GLU A 214 -16.17 20.72 53.02
C GLU A 214 -15.65 19.37 53.57
N TYR A 215 -14.33 19.19 53.49
CA TYR A 215 -13.64 17.99 53.99
C TYR A 215 -12.46 18.42 54.86
N ASP A 216 -12.49 18.03 56.14
CA ASP A 216 -11.36 18.23 57.03
C ASP A 216 -10.48 16.98 57.02
N LEU A 217 -9.33 17.09 56.35
CA LEU A 217 -8.33 16.03 56.24
C LEU A 217 -7.62 15.70 57.57
N LYS A 218 -7.71 16.56 58.59
CA LYS A 218 -7.07 16.32 59.90
C LYS A 218 -7.94 15.46 60.81
N THR A 219 -9.24 15.70 60.78
CA THR A 219 -10.25 14.94 61.54
C THR A 219 -10.87 13.82 60.72
N ASN A 220 -10.53 13.72 59.43
CA ASN A 220 -11.10 12.78 58.47
C ASN A 220 -12.64 12.83 58.47
N SER A 221 -13.19 14.06 58.46
CA SER A 221 -14.63 14.31 58.52
C SER A 221 -15.12 15.11 57.32
N SER A 222 -16.34 14.80 56.87
CA SER A 222 -17.06 15.57 55.86
C SER A 222 -18.13 16.46 56.51
N HIS A 223 -18.31 17.66 55.95
CA HIS A 223 -19.26 18.66 56.40
C HIS A 223 -20.07 19.19 55.20
N TYR A 224 -21.38 19.05 55.27
CA TYR A 224 -22.34 19.49 54.24
C TYR A 224 -23.16 20.62 54.84
N ASN A 225 -22.72 21.86 54.61
CA ASN A 225 -23.30 23.06 55.20
C ASN A 225 -24.25 23.73 54.20
N CYS A 226 -25.55 23.68 54.45
CA CYS A 226 -26.58 24.26 53.60
C CYS A 226 -27.23 25.45 54.29
N LYS A 227 -27.33 26.59 53.59
CA LYS A 227 -27.84 27.83 54.18
C LYS A 227 -29.34 27.80 54.37
N ASP A 228 -30.04 27.24 53.38
CA ASP A 228 -31.49 27.26 53.31
C ASP A 228 -32.02 25.83 53.49
N VAL A 229 -32.98 25.65 54.40
CA VAL A 229 -33.62 24.35 54.66
C VAL A 229 -35.13 24.53 54.65
N GLN A 230 -35.83 23.65 53.93
CA GLN A 230 -37.30 23.63 53.88
C GLN A 230 -37.78 22.21 54.10
N CYS A 231 -38.71 22.00 55.03
CA CYS A 231 -39.23 20.67 55.35
C CYS A 231 -40.75 20.59 55.15
N LYS A 232 -41.24 19.38 54.83
CA LYS A 232 -42.66 19.06 54.71
C LYS A 232 -42.96 17.69 55.32
N CYS A 233 -44.13 17.61 55.95
CA CYS A 233 -44.66 16.37 56.51
C CYS A 233 -45.38 15.53 55.44
N VAL A 234 -45.28 14.21 55.54
CA VAL A 234 -46.14 13.27 54.82
C VAL A 234 -47.42 13.07 55.65
N PRO A 235 -48.62 13.39 55.13
CA PRO A 235 -49.86 13.25 55.88
C PRO A 235 -50.12 11.82 56.35
N ASP A 236 -50.73 11.67 57.53
CA ASP A 236 -51.06 10.38 58.15
C ASP A 236 -49.84 9.45 58.38
N ALA A 237 -48.65 10.04 58.47
CA ALA A 237 -47.42 9.34 58.85
C ALA A 237 -47.08 9.56 60.33
N MET A 238 -46.26 8.67 60.89
CA MET A 238 -45.74 8.83 62.25
C MET A 238 -44.95 10.14 62.33
N LEU A 239 -45.21 10.95 63.36
CA LEU A 239 -44.73 12.34 63.53
C LEU A 239 -45.48 13.42 62.71
N CYS A 240 -46.40 13.02 61.84
CA CYS A 240 -47.10 13.89 60.89
C CYS A 240 -48.60 13.53 60.82
N GLY A 241 -49.27 13.54 61.98
CA GLY A 241 -50.73 13.37 62.09
C GLY A 241 -51.24 11.93 62.23
N ALA A 242 -50.38 10.90 62.25
CA ALA A 242 -50.84 9.53 62.52
C ALA A 242 -51.35 9.36 63.97
N ASN A 243 -52.45 8.60 64.12
CA ASN A 243 -53.07 8.31 65.42
C ASN A 243 -52.07 7.69 66.41
N GLY A 244 -51.88 8.36 67.55
CA GLY A 244 -50.96 7.93 68.61
C GLY A 244 -49.51 8.43 68.43
N SER A 245 -49.27 9.37 67.53
CA SER A 245 -47.97 10.05 67.34
C SER A 245 -48.07 11.56 67.58
N ILE A 246 -46.95 12.20 67.95
CA ILE A 246 -46.86 13.65 68.11
C ILE A 246 -46.84 14.29 66.72
N ASP A 247 -47.72 15.23 66.42
CA ASP A 247 -47.72 15.91 65.11
C ASP A 247 -46.81 17.15 65.14
N ILE A 248 -45.76 17.14 64.31
CA ILE A 248 -44.80 18.24 64.16
C ILE A 248 -44.93 18.98 62.81
N SER A 249 -46.05 18.82 62.09
CA SER A 249 -46.26 19.39 60.76
C SER A 249 -46.07 20.92 60.70
N ASP A 250 -46.67 21.65 61.64
CA ASP A 250 -46.56 23.12 61.70
C ASP A 250 -45.13 23.55 62.06
N PHE A 251 -44.48 22.80 62.95
CA PHE A 251 -43.10 23.07 63.34
C PHE A 251 -42.13 22.94 62.15
N LEU A 252 -42.26 21.86 61.36
CA LEU A 252 -41.40 21.61 60.20
C LEU A 252 -41.55 22.67 59.10
N THR A 253 -42.75 23.21 58.91
CA THR A 253 -43.05 24.16 57.83
C THR A 253 -42.79 25.62 58.22
N GLU A 254 -43.14 26.00 59.45
CA GLU A 254 -43.04 27.39 59.92
C GLU A 254 -41.69 27.72 60.57
N THR A 255 -41.07 26.77 61.28
CA THR A 255 -39.91 27.05 62.16
C THR A 255 -38.57 26.69 61.52
N ILE A 256 -38.50 25.61 60.74
CA ILE A 256 -37.23 25.19 60.11
C ILE A 256 -36.94 26.09 58.90
N LYS A 257 -35.80 26.78 58.95
CA LYS A 257 -35.30 27.64 57.87
C LYS A 257 -33.81 27.45 57.55
N GLY A 258 -33.06 26.76 58.41
CA GLY A 258 -31.61 26.58 58.28
C GLY A 258 -30.80 27.57 59.14
N PRO A 259 -29.46 27.48 59.13
CA PRO A 259 -28.65 26.57 58.30
C PRO A 259 -28.67 25.13 58.80
N GLY A 260 -28.63 24.18 57.86
CA GLY A 260 -28.46 22.75 58.14
C GLY A 260 -27.00 22.33 57.97
N ASP A 261 -26.46 21.57 58.93
CA ASP A 261 -25.16 20.89 58.84
C ASP A 261 -25.36 19.39 58.93
N PHE A 262 -24.90 18.67 57.91
CA PHE A 262 -24.75 17.22 57.97
C PHE A 262 -23.25 16.90 58.02
N SER A 263 -22.79 16.30 59.11
CA SER A 263 -21.36 16.02 59.31
C SER A 263 -21.09 14.57 59.65
N CYS A 264 -20.06 13.97 59.04
CA CYS A 264 -19.73 12.55 59.17
C CYS A 264 -18.23 12.33 59.44
N ASP A 265 -17.92 11.42 60.35
CA ASP A 265 -16.61 10.76 60.43
C ASP A 265 -16.53 9.69 59.33
N LEU A 266 -15.53 9.81 58.45
CA LEU A 266 -15.43 8.96 57.26
C LEU A 266 -14.94 7.53 57.57
N ASP A 267 -14.22 7.33 58.67
CA ASP A 267 -13.71 6.01 59.08
C ASP A 267 -14.73 5.27 59.94
N ALA A 268 -15.28 5.95 60.94
CA ALA A 268 -16.26 5.39 61.87
C ALA A 268 -17.68 5.35 61.29
N LYS A 269 -17.94 6.06 60.18
CA LYS A 269 -19.26 6.22 59.55
C LYS A 269 -20.34 6.81 60.48
N ASN A 270 -19.90 7.45 61.57
CA ASN A 270 -20.79 8.09 62.53
C ASN A 270 -21.04 9.52 62.06
N CYS A 271 -22.30 9.82 61.82
CA CYS A 271 -22.76 11.08 61.27
C CYS A 271 -23.70 11.78 62.24
N GLN A 272 -23.89 13.07 62.03
CA GLN A 272 -24.83 13.89 62.77
C GLN A 272 -25.51 14.90 61.85
N PHE A 273 -26.78 15.17 62.10
CA PHE A 273 -27.53 16.23 61.43
C PHE A 273 -27.92 17.30 62.45
N LYS A 274 -27.63 18.57 62.12
CA LYS A 274 -27.85 19.73 62.98
C LYS A 274 -28.62 20.79 62.23
N GLU A 275 -29.70 21.28 62.84
CA GLU A 275 -30.39 22.50 62.45
C GLU A 275 -30.84 23.18 63.75
N PRO A 276 -30.68 24.51 63.93
CA PRO A 276 -30.86 25.17 65.23
C PRO A 276 -32.21 24.89 65.89
N SER A 277 -33.32 25.00 65.15
CA SER A 277 -34.66 24.82 65.70
C SER A 277 -34.95 23.36 65.99
N MET A 278 -34.55 22.46 65.10
CA MET A 278 -34.66 21.01 65.25
C MET A 278 -33.85 20.53 66.44
N ASN A 279 -32.65 21.06 66.66
CA ASN A 279 -31.82 20.73 67.81
C ASN A 279 -32.52 21.15 69.11
N ASP A 280 -33.12 22.34 69.17
CA ASP A 280 -33.89 22.79 70.34
C ASP A 280 -35.09 21.87 70.63
N LEU A 281 -35.79 21.41 69.58
CA LEU A 281 -36.87 20.43 69.70
C LEU A 281 -36.34 19.09 70.23
N ILE A 282 -35.22 18.62 69.68
CA ILE A 282 -34.63 17.34 70.07
C ILE A 282 -34.09 17.41 71.50
N GLU A 283 -33.47 18.51 71.90
CA GLU A 283 -32.99 18.70 73.26
C GLU A 283 -34.17 18.79 74.25
N THR A 284 -35.27 19.45 73.86
CA THR A 284 -36.44 19.61 74.73
C THR A 284 -37.26 18.33 74.87
N ILE A 285 -37.45 17.57 73.79
CA ILE A 285 -38.31 16.38 73.76
C ILE A 285 -37.51 15.11 74.02
N PHE A 286 -36.34 14.98 73.40
CA PHE A 286 -35.49 13.80 73.44
C PHE A 286 -34.27 13.98 74.34
N GLY A 287 -33.88 15.20 74.74
CA GLY A 287 -32.71 15.42 75.62
C GLY A 287 -31.38 15.01 75.00
N ASP A 288 -31.29 15.05 73.67
CA ASP A 288 -30.06 14.92 72.88
C ASP A 288 -29.82 16.23 72.11
N PRO A 289 -28.57 16.67 71.91
CA PRO A 289 -28.29 17.96 71.28
C PRO A 289 -28.53 17.97 69.76
N TYR A 290 -28.61 16.80 69.10
CA TYR A 290 -28.79 16.64 67.65
C TYR A 290 -29.09 15.18 67.29
N ILE A 291 -29.44 14.93 66.02
CA ILE A 291 -29.65 13.57 65.51
C ILE A 291 -28.29 12.92 65.24
N THR A 292 -28.01 11.80 65.90
CA THR A 292 -26.84 10.95 65.64
C THR A 292 -27.23 9.78 64.74
N LEU A 293 -26.36 9.47 63.79
CA LEU A 293 -26.61 8.56 62.67
C LEU A 293 -25.41 7.64 62.45
N HIS A 294 -25.65 6.44 61.94
CA HIS A 294 -24.61 5.58 61.37
C HIS A 294 -24.94 5.33 59.90
N CYS A 295 -24.08 5.78 58.99
CA CYS A 295 -24.41 5.93 57.58
C CYS A 295 -23.56 5.06 56.65
N GLU A 296 -24.20 4.46 55.65
CA GLU A 296 -23.53 3.92 54.48
C GLU A 296 -23.71 4.86 53.29
N SER A 297 -22.69 4.94 52.44
CA SER A 297 -22.68 5.84 51.30
C SER A 297 -22.18 5.15 50.04
N GLY A 298 -22.64 5.63 48.90
CA GLY A 298 -22.26 5.12 47.61
C GLY A 298 -22.40 6.18 46.52
N GLU A 299 -21.39 6.26 45.68
CA GLU A 299 -21.34 7.10 44.49
C GLU A 299 -20.63 6.35 43.36
N CYS A 300 -21.19 6.36 42.15
CA CYS A 300 -20.56 5.72 41.00
C CYS A 300 -19.62 6.68 40.27
N LEU A 301 -18.31 6.36 40.26
CA LEU A 301 -17.26 7.18 39.65
C LEU A 301 -16.42 6.40 38.66
N HIS A 302 -15.75 7.10 37.75
CA HIS A 302 -14.64 6.52 37.01
C HIS A 302 -13.41 6.40 37.93
N TYR A 303 -12.60 5.34 37.79
CA TYR A 303 -11.46 5.08 38.68
C TYR A 303 -10.46 6.24 38.80
N SER A 304 -10.39 7.12 37.79
CA SER A 304 -9.51 8.29 37.79
C SER A 304 -10.05 9.49 38.56
N GLU A 305 -11.35 9.49 38.89
CA GLU A 305 -12.05 10.57 39.60
C GLU A 305 -12.06 10.35 41.11
N ILE A 306 -11.58 9.18 41.57
CA ILE A 306 -11.51 8.84 42.99
C ILE A 306 -10.54 9.82 43.70
N PRO A 307 -10.99 10.52 44.75
CA PRO A 307 -10.13 11.40 45.54
C PRO A 307 -8.90 10.66 46.08
N GLY A 308 -7.70 11.21 45.85
CA GLY A 308 -6.44 10.58 46.24
C GLY A 308 -5.83 9.62 45.21
N TYR A 309 -6.50 9.40 44.07
CA TYR A 309 -5.88 8.73 42.93
C TYR A 309 -4.72 9.57 42.40
N ASN A 310 -3.49 9.11 42.66
CA ASN A 310 -2.30 9.67 42.04
C ASN A 310 -2.06 8.93 40.71
N PRO A 311 -2.28 9.57 39.54
CA PRO A 311 -1.89 8.96 38.30
C PRO A 311 -0.38 8.71 38.34
N PRO A 312 0.13 7.61 37.75
CA PRO A 312 1.55 7.33 37.77
C PRO A 312 2.30 8.49 37.12
N SER A 313 3.05 9.25 37.92
CA SER A 313 3.74 10.46 37.45
C SER A 313 4.69 10.12 36.31
N LYS A 314 4.89 11.10 35.42
CA LYS A 314 5.96 11.09 34.42
C LYS A 314 7.32 11.47 35.05
N ASP A 315 7.41 11.53 36.37
CA ASP A 315 8.63 11.82 37.14
C ASP A 315 9.44 10.55 37.40
N ILE A 316 9.63 9.75 36.35
CA ILE A 316 10.93 9.10 36.21
C ILE A 316 11.53 9.76 35.00
N ALA A 317 12.13 10.93 35.22
CA ALA A 317 13.24 11.35 34.38
C ALA A 317 14.14 10.12 34.26
N MET A 318 14.19 9.54 33.06
CA MET A 318 15.08 8.43 32.76
C MET A 318 16.46 8.83 33.30
N SER A 319 16.97 8.07 34.27
CA SER A 319 18.27 8.36 34.88
C SER A 319 19.31 8.49 33.77
N TRP A 320 20.37 9.27 33.98
CA TRP A 320 21.41 9.41 32.95
C TRP A 320 21.90 8.02 32.47
N HIS A 321 21.93 7.04 33.37
CA HIS A 321 22.20 5.64 33.09
C HIS A 321 21.20 5.01 32.11
N ALA A 322 19.89 5.27 32.25
CA ALA A 322 18.89 4.78 31.31
C ALA A 322 19.02 5.45 29.93
N LYS A 323 19.39 6.74 29.85
CA LYS A 323 19.68 7.42 28.57
C LYS A 323 20.92 6.84 27.91
N VAL A 324 21.95 6.51 28.70
CA VAL A 324 23.17 5.83 28.25
C VAL A 324 22.91 4.39 27.84
N ILE A 325 22.08 3.63 28.58
CA ILE A 325 21.69 2.27 28.23
C ILE A 325 20.88 2.27 26.93
N LEU A 326 19.98 3.24 26.71
CA LEU A 326 19.21 3.35 25.47
C LEU A 326 20.09 3.78 24.28
N SER A 327 21.10 4.63 24.52
CA SER A 327 22.16 4.95 23.56
C SER A 327 23.04 3.73 23.25
N LEU A 328 23.38 2.92 24.25
CA LEU A 328 24.18 1.70 24.11
C LEU A 328 23.39 0.55 23.48
N THR A 329 22.09 0.41 23.75
CA THR A 329 21.23 -0.58 23.08
C THR A 329 20.91 -0.16 21.65
N SER A 330 20.75 1.14 21.38
CA SER A 330 20.67 1.69 20.03
C SER A 330 21.98 1.49 19.27
N MET A 331 23.14 1.77 19.87
CA MET A 331 24.45 1.45 19.32
C MET A 331 24.67 -0.06 19.18
N SER A 332 24.14 -0.89 20.07
CA SER A 332 24.23 -2.35 19.98
C SER A 332 23.30 -2.92 18.92
N LEU A 333 22.14 -2.33 18.66
CA LEU A 333 21.24 -2.72 17.57
C LEU A 333 21.80 -2.25 16.23
N LEU A 334 22.40 -1.06 16.18
CA LEU A 334 23.08 -0.53 14.99
C LEU A 334 24.37 -1.32 14.74
N ALA A 335 25.10 -1.70 15.79
CA ALA A 335 26.19 -2.66 15.72
C ALA A 335 25.69 -4.04 15.28
N LEU A 336 24.56 -4.54 15.78
CA LEU A 336 23.97 -5.82 15.35
C LEU A 336 23.53 -5.77 13.89
N ILE A 337 22.91 -4.68 13.43
CA ILE A 337 22.47 -4.50 12.04
C ILE A 337 23.68 -4.33 11.12
N THR A 338 24.66 -3.50 11.47
CA THR A 338 25.91 -3.38 10.71
C THR A 338 26.73 -4.67 10.77
N PHE A 339 26.71 -5.42 11.87
CA PHE A 339 27.37 -6.70 12.04
C PHE A 339 26.65 -7.80 11.26
N VAL A 340 25.32 -7.82 11.21
CA VAL A 340 24.50 -8.71 10.38
C VAL A 340 24.66 -8.34 8.90
N SER A 341 24.65 -7.06 8.53
CA SER A 341 24.94 -6.61 7.16
C SER A 341 26.39 -6.94 6.76
N PHE A 342 27.37 -6.78 7.66
CA PHE A 342 28.76 -7.17 7.46
C PHE A 342 28.92 -8.69 7.37
N TYR A 343 28.25 -9.48 8.21
CA TYR A 343 28.25 -10.94 8.15
C TYR A 343 27.48 -11.48 6.95
N ILE A 344 26.40 -10.85 6.51
CA ILE A 344 25.69 -11.16 5.26
C ILE A 344 26.63 -10.85 4.09
N SER A 345 27.33 -9.71 4.11
CA SER A 345 28.35 -9.37 3.10
C SER A 345 29.53 -10.35 3.07
N LYS A 346 29.88 -10.94 4.24
CA LYS A 346 30.91 -11.99 4.40
C LYS A 346 30.36 -13.42 4.33
N SER A 347 29.05 -13.61 4.17
CA SER A 347 28.43 -14.93 4.22
C SER A 347 28.90 -15.77 3.04
N THR A 348 28.90 -17.09 3.21
CA THR A 348 29.31 -18.04 2.17
C THR A 348 28.47 -17.95 0.89
N LEU A 349 27.30 -17.29 0.93
CA LEU A 349 26.48 -16.89 -0.22
C LEU A 349 27.13 -15.82 -1.12
N PHE A 350 28.12 -15.09 -0.60
CA PHE A 350 28.86 -14.01 -1.28
C PHE A 350 30.35 -14.32 -1.49
N LYS A 351 30.90 -15.37 -0.87
CA LYS A 351 32.28 -15.80 -1.10
C LYS A 351 32.41 -16.50 -2.45
N ASN A 352 33.24 -15.93 -3.34
CA ASN A 352 33.82 -16.66 -4.45
C ASN A 352 34.70 -17.77 -3.88
N GLY A 353 34.26 -19.02 -3.95
CA GLY A 353 35.11 -20.16 -3.62
C GLY A 353 36.34 -20.14 -4.53
N THR A 354 37.53 -20.17 -3.93
CA THR A 354 38.78 -20.51 -4.63
C THR A 354 38.68 -21.95 -5.11
N ILE A 355 38.79 -22.14 -6.42
CA ILE A 355 38.67 -23.44 -7.08
C ILE A 355 39.95 -24.24 -6.83
N HIS A 356 39.82 -25.42 -6.23
CA HIS A 356 40.72 -26.53 -6.52
C HIS A 356 40.10 -27.26 -7.72
N LEU A 357 40.83 -27.32 -8.83
CA LEU A 357 40.48 -28.19 -9.95
C LEU A 357 40.62 -29.62 -9.41
N VAL A 358 39.49 -30.32 -9.28
CA VAL A 358 39.46 -31.74 -8.93
C VAL A 358 39.32 -32.49 -10.26
N ASP A 359 40.33 -33.28 -10.60
CA ASP A 359 40.43 -34.03 -11.87
C ASP A 359 39.40 -35.18 -11.98
N GLU A 360 38.61 -35.47 -10.94
CA GLU A 360 37.69 -36.64 -10.89
C GLU A 360 36.25 -36.39 -11.39
N VAL A 361 35.91 -35.20 -11.92
CA VAL A 361 34.52 -34.86 -12.32
C VAL A 361 34.21 -35.22 -13.80
N GLU A 362 35.16 -35.81 -14.52
CA GLU A 362 35.16 -35.88 -16.00
C GLU A 362 34.09 -36.77 -16.67
N THR A 363 33.52 -37.78 -16.00
CA THR A 363 32.85 -38.88 -16.73
C THR A 363 31.40 -38.65 -17.15
N LEU A 364 30.62 -37.82 -16.43
CA LEU A 364 29.25 -37.44 -16.84
C LEU A 364 29.26 -36.13 -17.66
N ASP A 365 30.24 -35.27 -17.42
CA ASP A 365 30.30 -33.89 -17.93
C ASP A 365 30.80 -33.81 -19.38
N GLU A 366 31.73 -34.69 -19.81
CA GLU A 366 32.18 -34.72 -21.22
C GLU A 366 31.05 -35.12 -22.19
N SER A 367 30.12 -35.98 -21.77
CA SER A 367 29.03 -36.49 -22.62
C SER A 367 27.96 -35.43 -22.95
N PHE A 368 27.73 -34.48 -22.04
CA PHE A 368 26.82 -33.34 -22.25
C PHE A 368 27.45 -32.26 -23.14
N LEU A 369 28.79 -32.18 -23.17
CA LEU A 369 29.56 -31.16 -23.90
C LEU A 369 29.98 -31.61 -25.31
N LYS A 370 30.22 -32.91 -25.50
CA LYS A 370 30.55 -33.55 -26.79
C LYS A 370 29.34 -34.27 -27.38
N SER A 371 28.19 -33.61 -27.45
CA SER A 371 27.18 -34.11 -28.38
C SER A 371 27.61 -33.68 -29.78
N ASP A 372 27.96 -34.62 -30.65
CA ASP A 372 28.12 -34.42 -32.11
C ASP A 372 26.79 -34.01 -32.79
N ASN A 373 25.82 -33.54 -32.02
CA ASN A 373 24.49 -33.17 -32.44
C ASN A 373 24.55 -31.82 -33.15
N ALA A 374 24.50 -31.88 -34.47
CA ALA A 374 24.45 -30.72 -35.35
C ALA A 374 22.99 -30.49 -35.79
N ALA A 375 22.51 -29.25 -35.80
CA ALA A 375 21.12 -28.94 -36.13
C ALA A 375 21.00 -28.02 -37.35
N ALA A 376 20.52 -28.54 -38.47
CA ALA A 376 20.05 -27.77 -39.60
C ALA A 376 18.65 -27.21 -39.32
N LEU A 377 18.40 -25.96 -39.70
CA LEU A 377 17.08 -25.33 -39.62
C LEU A 377 16.56 -25.11 -41.04
N SER A 378 15.36 -25.59 -41.33
CA SER A 378 14.63 -25.28 -42.56
C SER A 378 13.27 -24.67 -42.25
N PHE A 379 12.85 -23.73 -43.09
CA PHE A 379 11.55 -23.09 -42.97
C PHE A 379 10.96 -22.89 -44.36
N GLU A 380 9.68 -23.19 -44.50
CA GLU A 380 8.98 -23.17 -45.78
C GLU A 380 7.67 -22.39 -45.68
N ASN A 381 7.48 -21.50 -46.66
CA ASN A 381 6.25 -20.73 -46.87
C ASN A 381 5.75 -20.02 -45.60
N ILE A 382 6.67 -19.42 -44.84
CA ILE A 382 6.34 -18.69 -43.62
C ILE A 382 5.55 -17.43 -43.98
N THR A 383 4.33 -17.32 -43.46
CA THR A 383 3.51 -16.11 -43.54
C THR A 383 3.08 -15.66 -42.16
N TYR A 384 2.93 -14.34 -41.99
CA TYR A 384 2.50 -13.74 -40.74
C TYR A 384 1.51 -12.63 -40.99
N ASN A 385 0.29 -12.82 -40.49
CA ASN A 385 -0.83 -11.92 -40.70
C ASN A 385 -1.27 -11.36 -39.35
N VAL A 386 -1.37 -10.03 -39.24
CA VAL A 386 -1.84 -9.36 -38.04
C VAL A 386 -3.21 -8.75 -38.33
N SER A 387 -4.23 -9.20 -37.58
CA SER A 387 -5.56 -8.63 -37.64
C SER A 387 -5.66 -7.41 -36.72
N SER A 388 -5.49 -6.22 -37.30
CA SER A 388 -5.78 -4.96 -36.61
C SER A 388 -7.26 -4.61 -36.79
N SER A 389 -7.86 -3.86 -35.86
CA SER A 389 -9.31 -3.56 -35.84
C SER A 389 -9.82 -2.76 -37.05
N LYS A 390 -8.96 -2.40 -38.00
CA LYS A 390 -9.27 -1.62 -39.20
C LYS A 390 -8.75 -2.25 -40.50
N THR A 391 -7.74 -3.12 -40.47
CA THR A 391 -7.15 -3.78 -41.65
C THR A 391 -6.42 -5.07 -41.25
N ASP A 392 -6.58 -6.13 -42.04
CA ASP A 392 -5.70 -7.31 -42.00
C ASP A 392 -4.43 -6.97 -42.79
N GLU A 393 -3.29 -6.89 -42.10
CA GLU A 393 -2.00 -6.57 -42.70
C GLU A 393 -1.11 -7.83 -42.73
N ASN A 394 -0.72 -8.24 -43.93
CA ASN A 394 0.21 -9.36 -44.14
C ASN A 394 1.63 -8.84 -44.05
N ILE A 395 2.28 -9.06 -42.91
CA ILE A 395 3.62 -8.57 -42.61
C ILE A 395 4.69 -9.45 -43.27
N LEU A 396 4.49 -10.78 -43.33
CA LEU A 396 5.41 -11.71 -44.01
C LEU A 396 4.64 -12.56 -45.03
N LYS A 397 5.24 -12.76 -46.22
CA LYS A 397 4.57 -13.39 -47.37
C LYS A 397 5.40 -14.52 -47.99
N GLY A 398 5.28 -15.72 -47.43
CA GLY A 398 5.73 -16.97 -48.05
C GLY A 398 7.25 -17.05 -48.16
N ILE A 399 7.93 -16.93 -47.03
CA ILE A 399 9.39 -16.91 -46.94
C ILE A 399 9.91 -18.33 -46.72
N SER A 400 10.95 -18.73 -47.46
CA SER A 400 11.58 -20.04 -47.35
C SER A 400 13.10 -19.94 -47.26
N GLY A 401 13.73 -20.84 -46.53
CA GLY A 401 15.17 -20.84 -46.33
C GLY A 401 15.68 -22.07 -45.61
N ILE A 402 17.00 -22.26 -45.69
CA ILE A 402 17.71 -23.40 -45.11
C ILE A 402 19.08 -22.97 -44.61
N ILE A 403 19.46 -23.48 -43.45
CA ILE A 403 20.81 -23.32 -42.89
C ILE A 403 21.31 -24.66 -42.36
N LYS A 404 22.53 -25.03 -42.78
CA LYS A 404 23.18 -26.28 -42.36
C LYS A 404 24.08 -26.01 -41.14
N PRO A 405 24.45 -27.04 -40.36
CA PRO A 405 25.34 -26.85 -39.22
C PRO A 405 26.69 -26.24 -39.61
N GLY A 406 27.23 -25.42 -38.71
CA GLY A 406 28.47 -24.67 -38.93
C GLY A 406 28.36 -23.54 -39.96
N GLN A 407 27.14 -23.19 -40.38
CA GLN A 407 26.86 -22.05 -41.24
C GLN A 407 26.25 -20.88 -40.47
N MET A 408 26.46 -19.68 -41.01
CA MET A 408 25.88 -18.43 -40.55
C MET A 408 24.97 -17.83 -41.62
N MET A 409 23.70 -17.59 -41.27
CA MET A 409 22.68 -16.97 -42.13
C MET A 409 22.41 -15.53 -41.70
N ALA A 410 22.58 -14.59 -42.63
CA ALA A 410 22.19 -13.21 -42.45
C ALA A 410 20.79 -12.93 -43.03
N LEU A 411 19.93 -12.28 -42.24
CA LEU A 411 18.68 -11.68 -42.68
C LEU A 411 18.94 -10.20 -42.97
N LEU A 412 18.83 -9.79 -44.24
CA LEU A 412 19.13 -8.43 -44.70
C LEU A 412 17.89 -7.82 -45.41
N GLY A 413 17.79 -6.50 -45.39
CA GLY A 413 16.70 -5.76 -46.04
C GLY A 413 16.50 -4.38 -45.43
N GLY A 414 15.75 -3.52 -46.11
CA GLY A 414 15.40 -2.17 -45.64
C GLY A 414 14.73 -2.13 -44.26
N SER A 415 14.66 -0.95 -43.66
CA SER A 415 13.90 -0.74 -42.42
C SER A 415 12.42 -1.07 -42.65
N GLY A 416 11.80 -1.80 -41.73
CA GLY A 416 10.42 -2.28 -41.88
C GLY A 416 10.22 -3.50 -42.80
N ALA A 417 11.28 -4.09 -43.37
CA ALA A 417 11.16 -5.25 -44.27
C ALA A 417 10.67 -6.56 -43.61
N GLY A 418 10.58 -6.61 -42.27
CA GLY A 418 10.12 -7.80 -41.52
C GLY A 418 11.24 -8.70 -40.99
N LYS A 419 12.51 -8.24 -40.93
CA LYS A 419 13.67 -9.02 -40.47
C LYS A 419 13.51 -9.57 -39.04
N THR A 420 13.32 -8.68 -38.06
CA THR A 420 13.12 -9.05 -36.65
C THR A 420 11.86 -9.88 -36.47
N THR A 421 10.79 -9.56 -37.21
CA THR A 421 9.54 -10.35 -37.20
C THR A 421 9.77 -11.78 -37.66
N LEU A 422 10.53 -11.99 -38.75
CA LEU A 422 10.90 -13.32 -39.23
C LEU A 422 11.77 -14.05 -38.20
N LEU A 423 12.78 -13.37 -37.65
CA LEU A 423 13.68 -13.94 -36.65
C LEU A 423 12.92 -14.44 -35.41
N ASP A 424 11.99 -13.63 -34.90
CA ASP A 424 11.13 -13.99 -33.76
C ASP A 424 10.23 -15.19 -34.06
N ILE A 425 9.69 -15.29 -35.27
CA ILE A 425 8.86 -16.42 -35.71
C ILE A 425 9.69 -17.69 -35.85
N LEU A 426 10.90 -17.61 -36.41
CA LEU A 426 11.83 -18.74 -36.49
C LEU A 426 12.26 -19.23 -35.12
N ALA A 427 12.40 -18.33 -34.14
CA ALA A 427 12.64 -18.68 -32.74
C ALA A 427 11.37 -19.18 -32.00
N MET A 428 10.23 -19.31 -32.69
CA MET A 428 8.92 -19.66 -32.13
C MET A 428 8.48 -18.76 -30.96
N LYS A 429 8.87 -17.48 -30.94
CA LYS A 429 8.36 -16.51 -29.94
C LYS A 429 6.85 -16.31 -30.11
N ARG A 430 6.15 -15.94 -29.03
CA ARG A 430 4.70 -15.69 -29.10
C ARG A 430 4.47 -14.37 -29.82
N LYS A 431 3.57 -14.38 -30.81
CA LYS A 431 3.11 -13.19 -31.52
C LYS A 431 1.58 -13.19 -31.57
N THR A 432 0.97 -12.00 -31.62
CA THR A 432 -0.50 -11.85 -31.61
C THR A 432 -1.20 -12.29 -32.90
N GLY A 433 -0.54 -12.14 -34.04
CA GLY A 433 -1.06 -12.54 -35.35
C GLY A 433 -1.04 -14.06 -35.62
N GLN A 434 -1.59 -14.45 -36.76
CA GLN A 434 -1.58 -15.84 -37.23
C GLN A 434 -0.32 -16.11 -38.04
N VAL A 435 0.44 -17.13 -37.64
CA VAL A 435 1.60 -17.65 -38.37
C VAL A 435 1.18 -18.89 -39.15
N THR A 436 1.52 -18.98 -40.44
CA THR A 436 1.37 -20.21 -41.23
C THR A 436 2.68 -20.56 -41.93
N GLY A 437 2.81 -21.81 -42.40
CA GLY A 437 4.07 -22.38 -42.91
C GLY A 437 4.62 -23.46 -41.97
N SER A 438 5.79 -24.01 -42.30
CA SER A 438 6.44 -25.06 -41.50
C SER A 438 7.86 -24.65 -41.11
N ILE A 439 8.25 -24.95 -39.86
CA ILE A 439 9.61 -24.76 -39.34
C ILE A 439 10.09 -26.12 -38.83
N LYS A 440 11.14 -26.65 -39.46
CA LYS A 440 11.67 -27.98 -39.21
C LYS A 440 13.13 -27.92 -38.77
N VAL A 441 13.51 -28.81 -37.86
CA VAL A 441 14.90 -28.99 -37.42
C VAL A 441 15.37 -30.37 -37.84
N ASN A 442 16.45 -30.44 -38.62
CA ASN A 442 16.88 -31.64 -39.35
C ASN A 442 15.73 -32.36 -40.09
N GLY A 443 14.78 -31.62 -40.68
CA GLY A 443 13.65 -32.21 -41.40
C GLY A 443 12.46 -32.68 -40.56
N SER A 444 12.56 -32.64 -39.21
CA SER A 444 11.47 -32.98 -38.29
C SER A 444 10.74 -31.75 -37.77
N ASP A 445 9.41 -31.86 -37.62
CA ASP A 445 8.61 -30.92 -36.84
C ASP A 445 8.82 -31.18 -35.34
N ILE A 446 9.38 -30.20 -34.63
CA ILE A 446 9.65 -30.30 -33.19
C ILE A 446 8.58 -29.52 -32.41
N PRO A 447 7.97 -30.11 -31.36
CA PRO A 447 7.04 -29.37 -30.51
C PRO A 447 7.76 -28.20 -29.83
N ARG A 448 7.08 -27.06 -29.73
CA ARG A 448 7.64 -25.82 -29.17
C ARG A 448 8.43 -25.99 -27.86
N LYS A 449 7.93 -26.84 -26.94
CA LYS A 449 8.55 -27.09 -25.63
C LYS A 449 9.96 -27.69 -25.73
N ASP A 450 10.20 -28.50 -26.75
CA ASP A 450 11.50 -29.11 -26.99
C ASP A 450 12.34 -28.22 -27.89
N PHE A 451 11.73 -27.50 -28.84
CA PHE A 451 12.41 -26.50 -29.66
C PHE A 451 13.11 -25.43 -28.81
N THR A 452 12.44 -24.88 -27.79
CA THR A 452 13.03 -23.86 -26.89
C THR A 452 14.27 -24.33 -26.11
N LYS A 453 14.52 -25.64 -26.02
CA LYS A 453 15.71 -26.19 -25.37
C LYS A 453 16.91 -26.28 -26.32
N LEU A 454 16.65 -26.35 -27.63
CA LEU A 454 17.67 -26.47 -28.67
C LEU A 454 18.20 -25.11 -29.11
N ILE A 455 17.44 -24.04 -28.86
CA ILE A 455 17.73 -22.70 -29.35
C ILE A 455 18.24 -21.77 -28.24
N GLY A 456 19.06 -20.79 -28.61
CA GLY A 456 19.36 -19.60 -27.81
C GLY A 456 18.90 -18.36 -28.56
N PHE A 457 18.44 -17.34 -27.85
CA PHE A 457 18.00 -16.08 -28.47
C PHE A 457 18.66 -14.89 -27.78
N VAL A 458 19.36 -14.07 -28.56
CA VAL A 458 20.00 -12.83 -28.13
C VAL A 458 19.21 -11.65 -28.69
N ASP A 459 18.57 -10.88 -27.81
CA ASP A 459 17.80 -9.68 -28.18
C ASP A 459 18.70 -8.54 -28.69
N GLN A 460 18.10 -7.56 -29.36
CA GLN A 460 18.78 -6.35 -29.85
C GLN A 460 19.46 -5.57 -28.71
N ASP A 461 18.79 -5.40 -27.58
CA ASP A 461 19.31 -4.65 -26.45
C ASP A 461 19.96 -5.55 -25.37
N ASP A 462 21.11 -5.09 -24.87
CA ASP A 462 21.86 -5.76 -23.81
C ASP A 462 21.41 -5.28 -22.42
N TYR A 463 20.24 -5.75 -21.96
CA TYR A 463 19.78 -5.53 -20.59
C TYR A 463 20.49 -6.47 -19.60
N LEU A 464 21.49 -5.94 -18.88
CA LEU A 464 22.27 -6.64 -17.87
C LEU A 464 22.29 -5.84 -16.56
N LEU A 465 22.47 -6.50 -15.41
CA LEU A 465 22.58 -5.83 -14.12
C LEU A 465 23.92 -5.08 -14.03
N PRO A 466 23.93 -3.74 -13.86
CA PRO A 466 25.14 -2.94 -13.99
C PRO A 466 26.14 -3.13 -12.83
N THR A 467 25.66 -3.57 -11.66
CA THR A 467 26.48 -3.74 -10.44
C THR A 467 27.20 -5.09 -10.36
N LEU A 468 26.85 -6.03 -11.25
CA LEU A 468 27.45 -7.35 -11.28
C LEU A 468 28.69 -7.37 -12.18
N THR A 469 29.59 -8.30 -11.90
CA THR A 469 30.71 -8.60 -12.79
C THR A 469 30.27 -9.46 -13.98
N VAL A 470 31.11 -9.50 -15.01
CA VAL A 470 30.93 -10.40 -16.16
C VAL A 470 30.77 -11.86 -15.71
N TYR A 471 31.66 -12.34 -14.86
CA TYR A 471 31.64 -13.69 -14.31
C TYR A 471 30.34 -13.98 -13.54
N GLU A 472 29.94 -13.09 -12.63
CA GLU A 472 28.73 -13.30 -11.82
C GLU A 472 27.47 -13.32 -12.68
N THR A 473 27.41 -12.52 -13.73
CA THR A 473 26.26 -12.46 -14.63
C THR A 473 26.11 -13.76 -15.41
N VAL A 474 27.20 -14.26 -16.00
CA VAL A 474 27.20 -15.54 -16.73
C VAL A 474 26.98 -16.72 -15.77
N LEU A 475 27.57 -16.68 -14.57
CA LEU A 475 27.35 -17.69 -13.53
C LEU A 475 25.90 -17.74 -13.07
N ASN A 476 25.22 -16.61 -12.88
CA ASN A 476 23.80 -16.59 -12.53
C ASN A 476 22.95 -17.25 -13.62
N SER A 477 23.23 -16.97 -14.90
CA SER A 477 22.58 -17.70 -16.02
C SER A 477 22.84 -19.21 -15.94
N ALA A 478 24.09 -19.60 -15.68
CA ALA A 478 24.49 -21.00 -15.54
C ALA A 478 23.76 -21.72 -14.39
N LEU A 479 23.69 -21.11 -13.21
CA LEU A 479 23.06 -21.71 -12.04
C LEU A 479 21.56 -21.94 -12.23
N LEU A 480 20.90 -21.04 -12.97
CA LEU A 480 19.46 -21.10 -13.25
C LEU A 480 19.11 -22.11 -14.35
N ARG A 481 19.92 -22.15 -15.43
CA ARG A 481 19.59 -22.91 -16.64
C ARG A 481 20.25 -24.28 -16.74
N LEU A 482 21.46 -24.47 -16.20
CA LEU A 482 22.13 -25.77 -16.26
C LEU A 482 21.43 -26.81 -15.38
N PRO A 483 21.46 -28.09 -15.78
CA PRO A 483 20.93 -29.21 -15.01
C PRO A 483 21.26 -29.18 -13.52
N ARG A 484 20.35 -29.67 -12.68
CA ARG A 484 20.62 -29.86 -11.24
C ARG A 484 21.64 -30.95 -10.94
N SER A 485 21.84 -31.89 -11.86
CA SER A 485 22.83 -32.97 -11.72
C SER A 485 24.26 -32.43 -11.71
N PHE A 486 24.50 -31.27 -12.30
CA PHE A 486 25.82 -30.67 -12.38
C PHE A 486 26.21 -30.11 -11.02
N SER A 487 27.42 -30.44 -10.57
CA SER A 487 28.01 -29.85 -9.37
C SER A 487 28.22 -28.34 -9.56
N PHE A 488 28.30 -27.59 -8.46
CA PHE A 488 28.60 -26.16 -8.54
C PHE A 488 29.94 -25.90 -9.26
N ALA A 489 30.96 -26.72 -8.99
CA ALA A 489 32.25 -26.64 -9.67
C ALA A 489 32.14 -26.87 -11.18
N ALA A 490 31.38 -27.89 -11.62
CA ALA A 490 31.15 -28.15 -13.04
C ALA A 490 30.46 -26.97 -13.74
N LYS A 491 29.47 -26.35 -13.08
CA LYS A 491 28.82 -25.13 -13.59
C LYS A 491 29.80 -23.97 -13.70
N GLN A 492 30.71 -23.80 -12.74
CA GLN A 492 31.76 -22.77 -12.82
C GLN A 492 32.74 -23.06 -13.97
N THR A 493 33.19 -24.29 -14.14
CA THR A 493 34.07 -24.69 -15.25
C THR A 493 33.43 -24.38 -16.60
N ARG A 494 32.13 -24.67 -16.76
CA ARG A 494 31.39 -24.31 -17.98
C ARG A 494 31.38 -22.80 -18.23
N VAL A 495 31.21 -21.99 -17.19
CA VAL A 495 31.28 -20.52 -17.31
C VAL A 495 32.66 -20.09 -17.81
N TYR A 496 33.74 -20.62 -17.26
CA TYR A 496 35.10 -20.31 -17.72
C TYR A 496 35.33 -20.67 -19.19
N GLN A 497 34.89 -21.85 -19.61
CA GLN A 497 34.95 -22.27 -21.02
C GLN A 497 34.20 -21.29 -21.93
N VAL A 498 32.98 -20.88 -21.57
CA VAL A 498 32.20 -19.92 -22.35
C VAL A 498 32.88 -18.56 -22.44
N LEU A 499 33.49 -18.08 -21.36
CA LEU A 499 34.23 -16.81 -21.38
C LEU A 499 35.46 -16.87 -22.29
N GLU A 500 36.12 -18.03 -22.38
CA GLU A 500 37.24 -18.28 -23.29
C GLU A 500 36.78 -18.44 -24.77
N GLU A 501 35.67 -19.15 -24.98
CA GLU A 501 34.94 -19.27 -26.27
C GLU A 501 34.55 -17.91 -26.85
N LEU A 502 34.40 -16.89 -26.01
CA LEU A 502 34.03 -15.53 -26.40
C LEU A 502 35.16 -14.49 -26.27
N ARG A 503 36.38 -14.90 -25.91
CA ARG A 503 37.54 -14.00 -25.69
C ARG A 503 37.21 -12.85 -24.72
N ILE A 504 36.50 -13.17 -23.63
CA ILE A 504 36.13 -12.23 -22.56
C ILE A 504 36.57 -12.72 -21.17
N LEU A 505 37.46 -13.72 -21.11
CA LEU A 505 38.00 -14.24 -19.87
C LEU A 505 38.80 -13.16 -19.10
N ASP A 506 39.55 -12.32 -19.80
CA ASP A 506 40.40 -11.27 -19.22
C ASP A 506 39.60 -10.19 -18.48
N ILE A 507 38.31 -10.05 -18.82
CA ILE A 507 37.40 -9.06 -18.20
C ILE A 507 36.42 -9.70 -17.21
N LYS A 508 36.60 -10.98 -16.85
CA LYS A 508 35.65 -11.73 -16.01
C LYS A 508 35.30 -11.04 -14.69
N ASP A 509 36.25 -10.35 -14.06
CA ASP A 509 36.07 -9.70 -12.76
C ASP A 509 35.71 -8.21 -12.89
N ARG A 510 35.58 -7.69 -14.11
CA ARG A 510 35.15 -6.30 -14.35
C ARG A 510 33.63 -6.18 -14.19
N VAL A 511 33.21 -5.05 -13.63
CA VAL A 511 31.79 -4.68 -13.46
C VAL A 511 31.21 -4.28 -14.82
N ILE A 512 29.98 -4.70 -15.09
CA ILE A 512 29.30 -4.41 -16.38
C ILE A 512 29.10 -2.92 -16.57
N GLY A 513 28.69 -2.20 -15.51
CA GLY A 513 28.44 -0.76 -15.53
C GLY A 513 27.14 -0.37 -16.21
N ASN A 514 26.86 0.93 -16.21
CA ASN A 514 25.72 1.54 -16.89
C ASN A 514 26.20 2.77 -17.69
N ASP A 515 25.29 3.55 -18.26
CA ASP A 515 25.64 4.70 -19.08
C ASP A 515 26.31 5.85 -18.29
N PHE A 516 26.16 5.85 -16.95
CA PHE A 516 26.71 6.87 -16.05
C PHE A 516 27.94 6.41 -15.25
N GLU A 517 28.08 5.10 -15.04
CA GLU A 517 29.14 4.45 -14.28
C GLU A 517 29.96 3.58 -15.23
N ARG A 518 31.21 3.99 -15.43
CA ARG A 518 32.14 3.33 -16.36
C ARG A 518 32.24 1.83 -16.08
N GLY A 519 31.86 1.03 -17.07
CA GLY A 519 31.98 -0.42 -17.05
C GLY A 519 32.76 -0.97 -18.23
N ILE A 520 32.28 -2.08 -18.79
CA ILE A 520 32.83 -2.70 -20.00
C ILE A 520 32.39 -1.97 -21.27
N SER A 521 33.10 -2.16 -22.38
CA SER A 521 32.74 -1.58 -23.68
C SER A 521 31.44 -2.20 -24.24
N GLY A 522 30.77 -1.51 -25.17
CA GLY A 522 29.55 -2.03 -25.82
C GLY A 522 29.77 -3.38 -26.51
N GLY A 523 30.89 -3.55 -27.21
CA GLY A 523 31.23 -4.82 -27.88
C GLY A 523 31.49 -5.97 -26.89
N GLU A 524 32.10 -5.68 -25.74
CA GLU A 524 32.25 -6.65 -24.66
C GLU A 524 30.88 -6.99 -24.04
N LYS A 525 30.04 -5.99 -23.78
CA LYS A 525 28.67 -6.17 -23.25
C LYS A 525 27.83 -7.07 -24.16
N ARG A 526 27.95 -6.89 -25.48
CA ARG A 526 27.32 -7.75 -26.49
C ARG A 526 27.76 -9.21 -26.37
N ARG A 527 29.07 -9.44 -26.21
CA ARG A 527 29.62 -10.79 -26.01
C ARG A 527 29.17 -11.39 -24.68
N VAL A 528 29.00 -10.60 -23.61
CA VAL A 528 28.43 -11.09 -22.34
C VAL A 528 26.96 -11.53 -22.51
N SER A 529 26.14 -10.79 -23.27
CA SER A 529 24.78 -11.23 -23.59
C SER A 529 24.76 -12.56 -24.35
N ILE A 530 25.67 -12.72 -25.33
CA ILE A 530 25.84 -14.00 -26.06
C ILE A 530 26.30 -15.10 -25.09
N ALA A 531 27.23 -14.80 -24.17
CA ALA A 531 27.73 -15.75 -23.18
C ALA A 531 26.60 -16.31 -22.31
N CYS A 532 25.69 -15.46 -21.84
CA CYS A 532 24.54 -15.87 -21.02
C CYS A 532 23.65 -16.91 -21.72
N GLU A 533 23.51 -16.82 -23.05
CA GLU A 533 22.76 -17.78 -23.86
C GLU A 533 23.59 -19.03 -24.24
N LEU A 534 24.91 -18.88 -24.37
CA LEU A 534 25.82 -19.95 -24.77
C LEU A 534 26.08 -20.99 -23.65
N VAL A 535 25.79 -20.63 -22.39
CA VAL A 535 26.01 -21.54 -21.24
C VAL A 535 25.27 -22.87 -21.40
N THR A 536 24.04 -22.86 -21.93
CA THR A 536 23.26 -24.08 -22.15
C THR A 536 23.67 -24.85 -23.41
N SER A 537 24.69 -24.40 -24.12
CA SER A 537 25.15 -24.98 -25.38
C SER A 537 24.02 -25.19 -26.41
N PRO A 538 23.27 -24.15 -26.81
CA PRO A 538 22.22 -24.27 -27.82
C PRO A 538 22.80 -24.69 -29.19
N LEU A 539 22.07 -25.54 -29.92
CA LEU A 539 22.45 -26.01 -31.26
C LEU A 539 22.24 -24.93 -32.32
N ILE A 540 21.19 -24.13 -32.14
CA ILE A 540 20.84 -23.01 -33.01
C ILE A 540 20.85 -21.73 -32.17
N LEU A 541 21.54 -20.68 -32.61
CA LEU A 541 21.57 -19.39 -31.93
C LEU A 541 20.97 -18.32 -32.86
N PHE A 542 19.94 -17.66 -32.38
CA PHE A 542 19.31 -16.51 -33.02
C PHE A 542 19.86 -15.22 -32.42
N LEU A 543 20.30 -14.27 -33.25
CA LEU A 543 20.81 -12.97 -32.80
C LEU A 543 20.12 -11.83 -33.54
N ASP A 544 19.46 -10.94 -32.80
CA ASP A 544 18.81 -9.77 -33.39
C ASP A 544 19.79 -8.57 -33.39
N GLU A 545 20.18 -8.13 -34.59
CA GLU A 545 21.10 -7.03 -34.86
C GLU A 545 22.38 -7.02 -34.00
N PRO A 546 23.20 -8.09 -34.01
CA PRO A 546 24.36 -8.24 -33.12
C PRO A 546 25.41 -7.12 -33.25
N THR A 547 25.43 -6.40 -34.38
CA THR A 547 26.36 -5.30 -34.69
C THR A 547 25.80 -3.90 -34.46
N SER A 548 24.53 -3.76 -34.05
CA SER A 548 23.89 -2.46 -33.85
C SER A 548 24.46 -1.73 -32.63
N GLY A 549 24.61 -0.40 -32.74
CA GLY A 549 25.18 0.44 -31.68
C GLY A 549 26.68 0.25 -31.41
N LEU A 550 27.39 -0.55 -32.23
CA LEU A 550 28.83 -0.77 -32.12
C LEU A 550 29.61 0.02 -33.18
N ASP A 551 30.80 0.50 -32.82
CA ASP A 551 31.76 0.95 -33.82
C ASP A 551 32.22 -0.24 -34.69
N ALA A 552 32.71 0.07 -35.88
CA ALA A 552 33.02 -0.95 -36.87
C ALA A 552 34.07 -1.98 -36.45
N ASN A 553 35.04 -1.59 -35.62
CA ASN A 553 36.07 -2.51 -35.18
C ASN A 553 35.50 -3.50 -34.15
N ASN A 554 34.74 -2.99 -33.17
CA ASN A 554 34.06 -3.85 -32.21
C ASN A 554 32.98 -4.73 -32.87
N ALA A 555 32.26 -4.22 -33.86
CA ALA A 555 31.32 -5.02 -34.66
C ALA A 555 32.03 -6.18 -35.36
N ASN A 556 33.19 -5.92 -35.99
CA ASN A 556 33.99 -6.96 -36.64
C ASN A 556 34.46 -8.03 -35.64
N ASN A 557 34.94 -7.61 -34.46
CA ASN A 557 35.37 -8.53 -33.40
C ASN A 557 34.22 -9.43 -32.89
N VAL A 558 33.01 -8.89 -32.77
CA VAL A 558 31.81 -9.66 -32.39
C VAL A 558 31.49 -10.69 -33.48
N VAL A 559 31.46 -10.30 -34.76
CA VAL A 559 31.17 -11.22 -35.87
C VAL A 559 32.25 -12.28 -36.05
N GLU A 560 33.54 -11.95 -35.92
CA GLU A 560 34.62 -12.94 -35.94
C GLU A 560 34.42 -14.00 -34.86
N CYS A 561 33.97 -13.59 -33.68
CA CYS A 561 33.65 -14.50 -32.59
C CYS A 561 32.47 -15.42 -32.94
N LEU A 562 31.44 -14.90 -33.62
CA LEU A 562 30.31 -15.69 -34.12
C LEU A 562 30.75 -16.69 -35.20
N VAL A 563 31.61 -16.28 -36.13
CA VAL A 563 32.19 -17.17 -37.15
C VAL A 563 32.94 -18.32 -36.49
N ARG A 564 33.73 -18.05 -35.44
CA ARG A 564 34.40 -19.10 -34.66
C ARG A 564 33.40 -20.04 -34.00
N LEU A 565 32.32 -19.52 -33.42
CA LEU A 565 31.26 -20.35 -32.82
C LEU A 565 30.61 -21.28 -33.86
N ALA A 566 30.35 -20.79 -35.06
CA ALA A 566 29.82 -21.60 -36.15
C ALA A 566 30.83 -22.66 -36.62
N LYS A 567 32.04 -22.25 -37.03
CA LYS A 567 33.01 -23.14 -37.67
C LYS A 567 33.68 -24.12 -36.72
N THR A 568 34.06 -23.70 -35.50
CA THR A 568 34.80 -24.55 -34.55
C THR A 568 33.88 -25.46 -33.75
N TYR A 569 32.68 -24.99 -33.39
CA TYR A 569 31.75 -25.73 -32.53
C TYR A 569 30.52 -26.25 -33.28
N ASN A 570 30.54 -26.20 -34.63
CA ASN A 570 29.49 -26.70 -35.52
C ASN A 570 28.08 -26.18 -35.20
N ARG A 571 27.97 -24.93 -34.72
CA ARG A 571 26.70 -24.31 -34.35
C ARG A 571 26.04 -23.63 -35.54
N THR A 572 24.72 -23.60 -35.52
CA THR A 572 23.89 -22.95 -36.56
C THR A 572 23.52 -21.55 -36.09
N LEU A 573 23.89 -20.52 -36.86
CA LEU A 573 23.67 -19.12 -36.47
C LEU A 573 22.72 -18.44 -37.45
N VAL A 574 21.64 -17.84 -36.93
CA VAL A 574 20.73 -17.00 -37.72
C VAL A 574 20.70 -15.61 -37.11
N LEU A 575 20.97 -14.60 -37.90
CA LEU A 575 21.09 -13.24 -37.38
C LEU A 575 20.50 -12.20 -38.33
N SER A 576 19.84 -11.20 -37.77
CA SER A 576 19.42 -10.01 -38.52
C SER A 576 20.56 -9.00 -38.49
N ILE A 577 20.86 -8.35 -39.62
CA ILE A 577 21.85 -7.27 -39.66
C ILE A 577 21.30 -6.07 -40.41
N HIS A 578 21.65 -4.89 -39.92
CA HIS A 578 21.43 -3.61 -40.57
C HIS A 578 22.78 -3.04 -41.04
N GLN A 579 22.91 -2.72 -42.34
CA GLN A 579 24.07 -2.07 -42.97
C GLN A 579 25.45 -2.60 -42.53
N PRO A 580 25.82 -3.87 -42.85
CA PRO A 580 27.14 -4.37 -42.55
C PRO A 580 28.19 -3.77 -43.49
N ARG A 581 29.41 -3.60 -42.96
CA ARG A 581 30.58 -3.35 -43.80
C ARG A 581 30.87 -4.51 -44.74
N SER A 582 31.52 -4.21 -45.86
CA SER A 582 31.86 -5.20 -46.89
C SER A 582 32.67 -6.39 -46.36
N ASN A 583 33.60 -6.15 -45.43
CA ASN A 583 34.37 -7.22 -44.77
C ASN A 583 33.51 -8.14 -43.92
N ILE A 584 32.49 -7.61 -43.23
CA ILE A 584 31.53 -8.38 -42.44
C ILE A 584 30.60 -9.17 -43.35
N PHE A 585 30.13 -8.57 -44.45
CA PHE A 585 29.23 -9.22 -45.40
C PHE A 585 29.82 -10.50 -46.02
N GLN A 586 31.12 -10.52 -46.29
CA GLN A 586 31.82 -11.67 -46.84
C GLN A 586 31.92 -12.87 -45.89
N LEU A 587 31.64 -12.68 -44.59
CA LEU A 587 31.70 -13.75 -43.59
C LEU A 587 30.41 -14.57 -43.52
N PHE A 588 29.31 -14.14 -44.15
CA PHE A 588 28.03 -14.88 -44.15
C PHE A 588 28.06 -16.02 -45.17
N ASP A 589 27.63 -17.22 -44.75
CA ASP A 589 27.50 -18.37 -45.65
C ASP A 589 26.18 -18.27 -46.45
N LYS A 590 25.08 -17.96 -45.76
CA LYS A 590 23.73 -17.86 -46.33
C LYS A 590 23.15 -16.46 -46.16
N LEU A 591 22.32 -16.04 -47.10
CA LEU A 591 21.63 -14.75 -47.10
C LEU A 591 20.15 -14.94 -47.40
N VAL A 592 19.29 -14.31 -46.60
CA VAL A 592 17.88 -14.09 -46.90
C VAL A 592 17.65 -12.60 -47.03
N LEU A 593 17.29 -12.14 -48.23
CA LEU A 593 17.03 -10.75 -48.55
C LEU A 593 15.51 -10.50 -48.54
N LEU A 594 15.06 -9.57 -47.70
CA LEU A 594 13.66 -9.22 -47.52
C LEU A 594 13.37 -7.79 -47.99
N SER A 595 12.19 -7.60 -48.58
CA SER A 595 11.63 -6.29 -48.91
C SER A 595 10.13 -6.29 -48.65
N ASN A 596 9.62 -5.36 -47.83
CA ASN A 596 8.18 -5.23 -47.52
C ASN A 596 7.47 -6.56 -47.19
N GLY A 597 8.13 -7.43 -46.42
CA GLY A 597 7.60 -8.74 -46.04
C GLY A 597 7.74 -9.85 -47.08
N GLU A 598 8.24 -9.53 -48.26
CA GLU A 598 8.45 -10.45 -49.38
C GLU A 598 9.92 -10.85 -49.49
N MET A 599 10.16 -12.10 -49.86
CA MET A 599 11.50 -12.64 -50.08
C MET A 599 12.00 -12.29 -51.48
N VAL A 600 13.12 -11.57 -51.57
CA VAL A 600 13.77 -11.20 -52.83
C VAL A 600 14.79 -12.26 -53.25
N TYR A 601 15.54 -12.80 -52.28
CA TYR A 601 16.56 -13.83 -52.49
C TYR A 601 16.74 -14.68 -51.23
N SER A 602 17.04 -15.96 -51.39
CA SER A 602 17.38 -16.90 -50.31
C SER A 602 18.38 -17.92 -50.84
N GLY A 603 19.62 -17.93 -50.34
CA GLY A 603 20.69 -18.77 -50.88
C GLY A 603 22.08 -18.43 -50.37
N ASP A 604 23.12 -18.81 -51.11
CA ASP A 604 24.52 -18.50 -50.76
C ASP A 604 24.78 -17.00 -50.86
N ALA A 605 25.35 -16.40 -49.81
CA ALA A 605 25.57 -14.94 -49.76
C ALA A 605 26.47 -14.44 -50.91
N ILE A 606 27.46 -15.24 -51.31
CA ILE A 606 28.40 -14.91 -52.39
C ILE A 606 27.70 -14.84 -53.77
N ARG A 607 26.64 -15.63 -53.98
CA ARG A 607 25.94 -15.73 -55.28
C ARG A 607 24.87 -14.64 -55.48
N VAL A 608 24.57 -13.82 -54.47
CA VAL A 608 23.54 -12.76 -54.59
C VAL A 608 23.88 -11.73 -55.67
N GLY A 609 25.17 -11.38 -55.81
CA GLY A 609 25.62 -10.43 -56.82
C GLY A 609 25.43 -10.97 -58.24
N GLU A 610 25.59 -12.28 -58.43
CA GLU A 610 25.31 -12.94 -59.71
C GLU A 610 23.81 -12.95 -60.02
N PHE A 611 22.97 -13.30 -59.04
CA PHE A 611 21.51 -13.26 -59.19
C PHE A 611 21.03 -11.88 -59.62
N LEU A 612 21.53 -10.81 -58.97
CA LEU A 612 21.18 -9.43 -59.33
C LEU A 612 21.65 -9.07 -60.73
N ARG A 613 22.90 -9.40 -61.08
CA ARG A 613 23.48 -9.13 -62.40
C ARG A 613 22.69 -9.81 -63.52
N ASN A 614 22.26 -11.05 -63.31
CA ASN A 614 21.46 -11.81 -64.28
C ASN A 614 20.05 -11.24 -64.47
N ASN A 615 19.54 -10.50 -63.49
CA ASN A 615 18.23 -9.84 -63.55
C ASN A 615 18.33 -8.33 -63.86
N GLY A 616 19.48 -7.85 -64.36
CA GLY A 616 19.66 -6.48 -64.84
C GLY A 616 20.13 -5.46 -63.79
N TYR A 617 20.50 -5.92 -62.59
CA TYR A 617 20.96 -5.05 -61.50
C TYR A 617 22.45 -5.25 -61.24
N ARG A 618 23.26 -4.22 -61.52
CA ARG A 618 24.72 -4.25 -61.32
C ARG A 618 25.11 -3.34 -60.18
N CYS A 619 25.80 -3.90 -59.18
CA CYS A 619 26.46 -3.12 -58.15
C CYS A 619 27.71 -2.43 -58.74
N PRO A 620 27.90 -1.12 -58.53
CA PRO A 620 29.14 -0.43 -58.88
C PRO A 620 30.35 -1.05 -58.17
N SER A 621 31.55 -0.97 -58.77
CA SER A 621 32.77 -1.60 -58.26
C SER A 621 33.23 -1.05 -56.91
N ASP A 622 33.03 0.24 -56.66
CA ASP A 622 33.46 0.94 -55.45
C ASP A 622 32.34 1.06 -54.40
N TYR A 623 31.23 0.36 -54.62
CA TYR A 623 30.08 0.40 -53.73
C TYR A 623 29.98 -0.87 -52.91
N ASN A 624 29.68 -0.72 -51.62
CA ASN A 624 29.49 -1.86 -50.74
C ASN A 624 28.24 -2.64 -51.19
N ILE A 625 28.44 -3.91 -51.54
CA ILE A 625 27.33 -4.78 -51.96
C ILE A 625 26.22 -4.83 -50.91
N ALA A 626 26.54 -4.81 -49.62
CA ALA A 626 25.51 -4.87 -48.58
C ALA A 626 24.65 -3.60 -48.54
N ASP A 627 25.25 -2.43 -48.76
CA ASP A 627 24.52 -1.17 -48.87
C ASP A 627 23.68 -1.15 -50.15
N TYR A 628 24.23 -1.67 -51.26
CA TYR A 628 23.48 -1.85 -52.51
C TYR A 628 22.23 -2.69 -52.29
N LEU A 629 22.35 -3.82 -51.58
CA LEU A 629 21.23 -4.71 -51.26
C LEU A 629 20.15 -4.05 -50.42
N ILE A 630 20.51 -3.09 -49.56
CA ILE A 630 19.54 -2.35 -48.75
C ILE A 630 18.86 -1.27 -49.60
N ASP A 631 19.63 -0.55 -50.42
CA ASP A 631 19.11 0.51 -51.30
C ASP A 631 18.09 -0.05 -52.31
N ILE A 632 18.38 -1.22 -52.88
CA ILE A 632 17.46 -1.88 -53.82
C ILE A 632 16.18 -2.40 -53.17
N THR A 633 16.22 -2.71 -51.87
CA THR A 633 15.05 -3.20 -51.12
C THR A 633 14.26 -2.07 -50.48
N PHE A 634 14.74 -0.82 -50.55
CA PHE A 634 14.07 0.34 -49.97
C PHE A 634 13.08 0.97 -50.94
N GLU A 635 11.79 0.64 -50.83
CA GLU A 635 10.73 1.31 -51.57
C GLU A 635 10.29 2.61 -50.87
N SER A 636 10.53 3.77 -51.50
CA SER A 636 10.00 5.05 -51.02
C SER A 636 8.47 5.05 -51.11
N GLN A 637 7.79 5.02 -49.97
CA GLN A 637 6.34 5.25 -49.91
C GLN A 637 5.92 6.71 -50.24
N GLY A 638 6.85 7.59 -50.64
CA GLY A 638 6.60 9.02 -50.86
C GLY A 638 6.50 9.47 -52.32
N ALA A 639 6.96 8.69 -53.30
CA ALA A 639 7.09 9.19 -54.69
C ALA A 639 5.78 9.17 -55.50
N LYS A 640 4.73 8.48 -55.04
CA LYS A 640 3.45 8.36 -55.78
C LYS A 640 2.47 9.52 -55.59
N LYS A 641 2.81 10.57 -54.81
CA LYS A 641 1.87 11.67 -54.47
C LYS A 641 2.18 13.05 -55.07
N ARG A 642 3.17 13.19 -55.97
CA ARG A 642 3.53 14.51 -56.55
C ARG A 642 3.23 14.73 -58.03
N PHE A 643 2.59 13.78 -58.71
CA PHE A 643 2.16 13.97 -60.11
C PHE A 643 0.72 13.50 -60.33
N ALA A 644 -0.23 14.11 -59.63
CA ALA A 644 -1.63 14.10 -60.02
C ALA A 644 -2.39 15.15 -59.20
N ALA A 645 -2.53 16.35 -59.77
CA ALA A 645 -3.66 17.28 -59.64
C ALA A 645 -3.19 18.74 -59.73
N SER A 646 -3.32 19.34 -60.89
CA SER A 646 -3.63 20.77 -60.99
C SER A 646 -4.44 21.01 -62.26
N SER A 647 -5.75 21.06 -62.10
CA SER A 647 -6.66 21.79 -62.96
C SER A 647 -7.42 22.83 -62.10
N PRO A 648 -7.80 23.97 -62.67
CA PRO A 648 -7.80 25.26 -61.97
C PRO A 648 -9.22 25.83 -61.72
N SER A 649 -9.40 26.51 -60.59
CA SER A 649 -10.49 27.46 -60.23
C SER A 649 -10.57 27.49 -58.69
N ASP A 650 -10.72 28.57 -57.93
CA ASP A 650 -10.81 30.01 -58.11
C ASP A 650 -10.51 30.62 -56.72
N ASP A 651 -10.39 31.95 -56.66
CA ASP A 651 -10.35 32.83 -55.47
C ASP A 651 -8.93 33.09 -54.91
N ILE A 652 -8.19 34.08 -55.43
CA ILE A 652 -8.30 35.54 -55.18
C ILE A 652 -8.03 35.90 -53.71
N GLU A 653 -6.79 36.28 -53.39
CA GLU A 653 -6.48 37.63 -52.88
C GLU A 653 -4.96 37.92 -52.84
N ALA A 654 -4.64 39.19 -53.14
CA ALA A 654 -3.35 39.89 -52.99
C ALA A 654 -2.23 39.66 -54.04
N SER A 655 -2.43 40.27 -55.22
CA SER A 655 -1.40 40.95 -56.03
C SER A 655 -0.91 42.23 -55.30
N ALA A 656 0.24 42.86 -55.52
CA ALA A 656 1.34 42.74 -56.47
C ALA A 656 2.48 43.71 -56.03
N ALA A 657 3.71 43.38 -56.36
CA ALA A 657 4.73 44.33 -56.84
C ALA A 657 5.77 43.50 -57.63
N LEU A 658 5.61 43.42 -58.96
CA LEU A 658 6.33 44.20 -59.98
C LEU A 658 7.81 43.78 -60.21
N PHE A 659 7.95 43.00 -61.28
CA PHE A 659 8.88 43.19 -62.41
C PHE A 659 10.41 42.99 -62.28
N ASN A 660 10.83 41.99 -63.08
CA ASN A 660 11.91 41.99 -64.08
C ASN A 660 13.30 41.41 -63.75
N PRO A 661 13.95 40.81 -64.78
CA PRO A 661 14.78 39.63 -64.62
C PRO A 661 16.24 39.86 -65.03
N SER A 662 17.01 38.78 -64.93
CA SER A 662 18.24 38.48 -65.66
C SER A 662 19.57 39.02 -65.10
N SER A 663 20.42 38.06 -64.72
CA SER A 663 21.77 37.82 -65.26
C SER A 663 22.82 37.45 -64.20
N LYS A 664 23.27 36.19 -64.28
CA LYS A 664 24.65 35.71 -64.19
C LYS A 664 25.72 36.67 -63.61
N LYS A 665 26.39 36.29 -62.52
CA LYS A 665 27.76 35.71 -62.49
C LYS A 665 28.37 35.73 -61.08
N ASP A 666 28.93 34.58 -60.71
CA ASP A 666 30.21 34.33 -60.04
C ASP A 666 30.89 35.48 -59.26
N SER A 667 31.17 35.27 -57.96
CA SER A 667 32.55 35.06 -57.43
C SER A 667 32.68 35.19 -55.89
N VAL A 668 33.16 34.12 -55.26
CA VAL A 668 34.29 34.00 -54.29
C VAL A 668 34.53 35.07 -53.20
N HIS A 669 34.24 34.70 -51.93
CA HIS A 669 34.90 34.93 -50.59
C HIS A 669 35.41 36.33 -50.14
N PRO A 670 35.64 36.65 -48.82
CA PRO A 670 35.55 35.85 -47.57
C PRO A 670 34.90 36.52 -46.31
N ALA A 671 34.69 35.68 -45.26
CA ALA A 671 34.67 35.87 -43.79
C ALA A 671 34.57 37.28 -43.14
N LEU A 672 33.81 37.54 -42.05
CA LEU A 672 33.90 37.01 -40.66
C LEU A 672 32.72 37.52 -39.79
N GLU A 673 32.59 36.94 -38.57
CA GLU A 673 31.72 37.32 -37.42
C GLU A 673 30.23 36.95 -37.51
N ASP A 674 29.55 36.32 -36.54
CA ASP A 674 29.91 35.95 -35.17
C ASP A 674 29.00 34.80 -34.68
N ARG A 675 29.47 34.06 -33.68
CA ARG A 675 28.86 32.84 -33.11
C ARG A 675 27.82 33.16 -32.03
N THR A 676 26.67 32.49 -32.08
CA THR A 676 26.00 31.96 -30.86
C THR A 676 25.23 30.66 -31.17
N ASN A 677 25.34 29.71 -30.24
CA ASN A 677 24.99 28.30 -30.34
C ASN A 677 23.47 28.00 -30.34
N SER A 678 23.03 27.11 -31.25
CA SER A 678 22.01 26.11 -30.94
C SER A 678 22.48 24.74 -31.44
N VAL A 679 22.88 23.89 -30.51
CA VAL A 679 23.29 22.50 -30.75
C VAL A 679 22.03 21.69 -31.04
N GLY A 680 21.82 21.35 -32.30
CA GLY A 680 20.69 20.56 -32.74
C GLY A 680 20.63 20.55 -34.25
N SER A 681 21.45 19.69 -34.87
CA SER A 681 21.21 19.04 -36.17
C SER A 681 22.55 18.69 -36.85
N PHE A 682 23.20 17.62 -36.36
CA PHE A 682 24.23 16.93 -37.14
C PHE A 682 23.56 15.93 -38.11
N ASN A 683 22.43 15.35 -37.71
CA ASN A 683 21.70 14.35 -38.49
C ASN A 683 21.09 14.92 -39.78
N GLN A 684 20.64 16.18 -39.84
CA GLN A 684 19.98 16.66 -41.07
C GLN A 684 20.95 16.93 -42.21
N ARG A 685 22.21 17.26 -41.90
CA ARG A 685 23.26 17.48 -42.90
C ARG A 685 23.78 16.18 -43.50
N GLU A 686 23.83 15.09 -42.72
CA GLU A 686 24.13 13.76 -43.26
C GLU A 686 23.04 13.31 -44.25
N TRP A 687 21.76 13.52 -43.91
CA TRP A 687 20.64 13.09 -44.76
C TRP A 687 20.53 13.86 -46.08
N GLU A 688 20.90 15.15 -46.08
CA GLU A 688 21.01 15.96 -47.30
C GLU A 688 22.18 15.50 -48.19
N HIS A 689 23.30 15.08 -47.58
CA HIS A 689 24.45 14.53 -48.29
C HIS A 689 24.14 13.14 -48.91
N PHE A 690 23.37 12.29 -48.23
CA PHE A 690 22.91 10.99 -48.76
C PHE A 690 21.87 11.13 -49.88
N ALA A 691 21.01 12.15 -49.83
CA ALA A 691 20.05 12.43 -50.90
C ALA A 691 20.75 12.84 -52.21
N GLY A 692 21.86 13.60 -52.12
CA GLY A 692 22.66 14.00 -53.26
C GLY A 692 23.28 12.82 -54.02
N HIS A 693 23.89 11.86 -53.31
CA HIS A 693 24.46 10.66 -53.92
C HIS A 693 23.41 9.74 -54.56
N ARG A 694 22.19 9.71 -54.01
CA ARG A 694 21.08 8.93 -54.55
C ARG A 694 20.62 9.45 -55.92
N ASP A 695 20.55 10.76 -56.09
CA ASP A 695 20.18 11.38 -57.37
C ASP A 695 21.33 11.27 -58.40
N GLU A 696 22.57 11.26 -57.94
CA GLU A 696 23.77 11.02 -58.77
C GLU A 696 23.81 9.59 -59.35
N ILE A 697 23.54 8.57 -58.52
CA ILE A 697 23.44 7.17 -58.96
C ILE A 697 22.25 6.97 -59.92
N ARG A 698 21.13 7.65 -59.68
CA ARG A 698 19.97 7.61 -60.59
C ARG A 698 20.28 8.20 -61.97
N ASN A 699 21.10 9.23 -62.03
CA ASN A 699 21.55 9.85 -63.28
C ASN A 699 22.63 9.02 -63.98
N LEU A 700 23.54 8.36 -63.25
CA LEU A 700 24.53 7.45 -63.84
C LEU A 700 23.91 6.17 -64.42
N LEU A 701 22.78 5.71 -63.86
CA LEU A 701 22.03 4.55 -64.34
C LEU A 701 21.09 4.86 -65.53
N SER A 702 20.87 6.14 -65.88
CA SER A 702 19.98 6.54 -66.96
C SER A 702 20.68 6.79 -68.31
N GLU A 703 22.02 6.80 -68.37
CA GLU A 703 22.79 7.11 -69.59
C GLU A 703 23.01 5.92 -70.56
N SER A 704 22.59 4.69 -70.25
CA SER A 704 22.65 3.57 -71.21
C SER A 704 21.33 3.39 -71.96
N SER A 705 21.18 4.08 -73.09
CA SER A 705 19.97 4.09 -73.91
C SER A 705 19.87 2.91 -74.89
N ASP A 706 18.88 2.02 -74.68
CA ASP A 706 18.27 1.16 -75.71
C ASP A 706 16.72 1.25 -75.59
N PRO A 707 15.94 1.61 -76.63
CA PRO A 707 14.58 2.14 -76.44
C PRO A 707 13.44 1.10 -76.28
N GLN A 708 13.69 -0.10 -75.74
CA GLN A 708 12.64 -1.12 -75.53
C GLN A 708 12.60 -1.79 -74.14
N ALA A 709 13.16 -1.18 -73.09
CA ALA A 709 13.00 -1.68 -71.72
C ALA A 709 12.10 -0.77 -70.87
N GLU A 710 11.04 -1.37 -70.32
CA GLU A 710 10.17 -0.77 -69.30
C GLU A 710 11.00 -0.21 -68.12
N THR A 711 10.88 1.11 -67.91
CA THR A 711 11.14 1.85 -66.65
C THR A 711 12.26 1.33 -65.75
N VAL A 712 13.51 1.69 -66.06
CA VAL A 712 14.62 1.71 -65.09
C VAL A 712 14.43 2.97 -64.22
N GLY A 713 13.89 2.81 -63.01
CA GLY A 713 13.70 3.95 -62.09
C GLY A 713 13.05 3.64 -60.74
N SER A 714 12.54 2.43 -60.56
CA SER A 714 12.02 1.90 -59.29
C SER A 714 12.11 0.37 -59.38
N MET A 715 13.07 -0.24 -58.71
CA MET A 715 13.21 -1.70 -58.63
C MET A 715 11.89 -2.31 -58.15
N ASN A 716 11.21 -3.09 -59.00
CA ASN A 716 9.96 -3.73 -58.62
C ASN A 716 10.31 -4.96 -57.80
N THR A 717 10.29 -4.84 -56.48
CA THR A 717 10.69 -5.92 -55.57
C THR A 717 9.84 -7.18 -55.77
N LYS A 718 8.58 -7.02 -56.20
CA LYS A 718 7.69 -8.12 -56.61
C LYS A 718 8.17 -8.85 -57.86
N LEU A 719 8.75 -8.12 -58.83
CA LEU A 719 9.31 -8.74 -60.03
C LEU A 719 10.48 -9.65 -59.68
N LEU A 720 11.36 -9.20 -58.77
CA LEU A 720 12.48 -10.02 -58.30
C LEU A 720 12.02 -11.22 -57.47
N ASN A 721 10.99 -11.07 -56.64
CA ASN A 721 10.38 -12.20 -55.93
C ASN A 721 9.90 -13.27 -56.93
N ASN A 722 9.19 -12.88 -57.99
CA ASN A 722 8.71 -13.79 -59.01
C ASN A 722 9.88 -14.44 -59.78
N LYS A 723 10.87 -13.64 -60.21
CA LYS A 723 12.08 -14.12 -60.89
C LYS A 723 12.90 -15.09 -60.03
N PHE A 724 12.97 -14.86 -58.72
CA PHE A 724 13.61 -15.77 -57.79
C PHE A 724 12.85 -17.09 -57.72
N LYS A 725 11.52 -17.06 -57.50
CA LYS A 725 10.65 -18.25 -57.43
C LYS A 725 10.65 -19.10 -58.71
N GLU A 726 10.73 -18.48 -59.88
CA GLU A 726 10.82 -19.16 -61.18
C GLU A 726 12.26 -19.57 -61.54
N GLY A 727 13.26 -19.04 -60.84
CA GLY A 727 14.67 -19.18 -61.17
C GLY A 727 15.34 -20.46 -60.64
N PRO A 728 16.56 -20.76 -61.12
CA PRO A 728 17.32 -21.93 -60.69
C PRO A 728 17.69 -21.91 -59.20
N TYR A 729 17.88 -20.71 -58.61
CA TYR A 729 18.23 -20.56 -57.21
C TYR A 729 17.13 -21.04 -56.26
N PHE A 730 15.85 -20.82 -56.58
CA PHE A 730 14.74 -21.32 -55.77
C PHE A 730 14.53 -22.82 -55.94
N ALA A 731 14.79 -23.37 -57.14
CA ALA A 731 14.79 -24.81 -57.38
C ALA A 731 15.90 -25.52 -56.57
N GLU A 732 17.11 -24.94 -56.52
CA GLU A 732 18.23 -25.42 -55.69
C GLU A 732 17.87 -25.37 -54.19
N LEU A 733 17.28 -24.25 -53.72
CA LEU A 733 16.81 -24.12 -52.33
C LEU A 733 15.79 -25.21 -51.98
N LYS A 734 14.80 -25.43 -52.84
CA LYS A 734 13.76 -26.43 -52.60
C LYS A 734 14.33 -27.84 -52.59
N PHE A 735 15.24 -28.15 -53.51
CA PHE A 735 15.95 -29.42 -53.53
C PHE A 735 16.77 -29.65 -52.25
N ASP A 736 17.48 -28.63 -51.76
CA ASP A 736 18.24 -28.70 -50.51
C ASP A 736 17.33 -28.98 -49.29
N ILE A 737 16.14 -28.36 -49.24
CA ILE A 737 15.15 -28.58 -48.18
C ILE A 737 14.57 -30.00 -48.26
N ASP A 738 14.15 -30.44 -49.45
CA ASP A 738 13.60 -31.78 -49.67
C ASP A 738 14.64 -32.87 -49.33
N THR A 739 15.92 -32.62 -49.64
CA THR A 739 17.03 -33.52 -49.30
C THR A 739 17.26 -33.61 -47.79
N LEU A 740 17.15 -32.50 -47.04
CA LEU A 740 17.22 -32.56 -45.58
C LEU A 740 16.05 -33.34 -44.98
N ILE A 741 14.84 -33.18 -45.51
CA ILE A 741 13.67 -33.92 -45.05
C ILE A 741 13.84 -35.41 -45.32
N ALA A 742 14.38 -35.80 -46.49
CA ALA A 742 14.64 -37.20 -46.83
C ALA A 742 15.73 -37.84 -45.95
N ASN A 743 16.82 -37.12 -45.65
CA ASN A 743 17.93 -37.64 -44.83
C ASN A 743 17.54 -37.88 -43.37
N HIS A 744 16.50 -37.21 -42.86
CA HIS A 744 16.01 -37.38 -41.48
C HIS A 744 15.62 -38.82 -41.15
N GLU A 745 15.03 -39.56 -42.11
CA GLU A 745 14.56 -40.93 -41.89
C GLU A 745 15.70 -41.90 -41.50
N GLN A 746 16.95 -41.53 -41.77
CA GLN A 746 18.13 -42.36 -41.51
C GLN A 746 18.85 -42.06 -40.18
N SER A 747 18.63 -40.88 -39.56
CA SER A 747 19.29 -40.50 -38.30
C SER A 747 18.45 -39.47 -37.50
N PRO A 748 17.50 -39.91 -36.66
CA PRO A 748 16.68 -39.00 -35.87
C PRO A 748 17.52 -38.26 -34.82
N ILE A 749 17.21 -36.97 -34.59
CA ILE A 749 17.82 -36.19 -33.52
C ILE A 749 17.54 -36.88 -32.19
N GLN A 750 18.59 -37.29 -31.48
CA GLN A 750 18.48 -37.60 -30.07
C GLN A 750 18.31 -36.28 -29.31
N LEU A 751 17.06 -35.94 -29.02
CA LEU A 751 16.74 -34.81 -28.15
C LEU A 751 17.53 -34.98 -26.85
N PRO A 752 18.29 -33.96 -26.39
CA PRO A 752 19.01 -34.05 -25.14
C PRO A 752 18.03 -34.46 -24.04
N GLN A 753 18.35 -35.54 -23.32
CA GLN A 753 17.50 -36.06 -22.25
C GLN A 753 17.10 -34.91 -21.32
N SER A 754 15.82 -34.87 -20.96
CA SER A 754 15.20 -33.80 -20.16
C SER A 754 15.81 -33.72 -18.75
N LEU A 755 17.01 -33.16 -18.64
CA LEU A 755 17.63 -32.85 -17.37
C LEU A 755 16.87 -31.69 -16.73
N LYS A 756 16.41 -31.90 -15.49
CA LYS A 756 15.61 -30.92 -14.76
C LYS A 756 16.49 -29.72 -14.38
N SER A 757 16.10 -28.51 -14.81
CA SER A 757 16.70 -27.21 -14.40
C SER A 757 16.45 -26.91 -12.92
N ALA A 758 17.03 -25.85 -12.34
CA ALA A 758 17.00 -25.51 -10.90
C ALA A 758 15.62 -25.65 -10.19
N THR A 759 15.60 -26.07 -8.92
CA THR A 759 14.35 -26.13 -8.11
C THR A 759 13.82 -24.74 -7.84
N PHE A 760 12.55 -24.62 -7.49
CA PHE A 760 11.99 -23.35 -7.02
C PHE A 760 12.82 -22.73 -5.88
N LEU A 761 13.24 -23.53 -4.90
CA LEU A 761 14.09 -23.05 -3.79
C LEU A 761 15.49 -22.65 -4.25
N GLN A 762 16.09 -23.38 -5.20
CA GLN A 762 17.38 -22.99 -5.79
C GLN A 762 17.24 -21.68 -6.59
N GLN A 763 16.20 -21.56 -7.43
CA GLN A 763 15.88 -20.33 -8.16
C GLN A 763 15.73 -19.16 -7.20
N LEU A 764 14.92 -19.32 -6.15
CA LEU A 764 14.72 -18.29 -5.13
C LEU A 764 16.03 -17.90 -4.45
N SER A 765 16.85 -18.87 -4.03
CA SER A 765 18.14 -18.61 -3.38
C SER A 765 19.12 -17.86 -4.29
N ILE A 766 19.23 -18.29 -5.56
CA ILE A 766 20.09 -17.64 -6.56
C ILE A 766 19.62 -16.21 -6.82
N LEU A 767 18.31 -16.02 -7.03
CA LEU A 767 17.72 -14.71 -7.30
C LEU A 767 17.86 -13.77 -6.09
N CYS A 768 17.60 -14.26 -4.88
CA CYS A 768 17.85 -13.50 -3.65
C CYS A 768 19.33 -13.10 -3.56
N SER A 769 20.27 -14.03 -3.73
CA SER A 769 21.71 -13.71 -3.70
C SER A 769 22.06 -12.62 -4.71
N ARG A 770 21.53 -12.73 -5.94
CA ARG A 770 21.72 -11.75 -7.02
C ARG A 770 21.14 -10.37 -6.67
N THR A 771 19.90 -10.30 -6.21
CA THR A 771 19.22 -9.03 -5.90
C THR A 771 19.80 -8.36 -4.66
N PHE A 772 20.13 -9.11 -3.61
CA PHE A 772 20.84 -8.57 -2.45
C PHE A 772 22.23 -8.04 -2.80
N LYS A 773 22.99 -8.74 -3.65
CA LYS A 773 24.27 -8.23 -4.20
C LYS A 773 24.07 -6.93 -4.95
N ASN A 774 23.05 -6.86 -5.82
CA ASN A 774 22.75 -5.66 -6.60
C ASN A 774 22.46 -4.46 -5.68
N ILE A 775 21.62 -4.66 -4.67
CA ILE A 775 21.25 -3.61 -3.71
C ILE A 775 22.45 -3.17 -2.86
N TYR A 776 23.23 -4.10 -2.32
CA TYR A 776 24.38 -3.77 -1.48
C TYR A 776 25.51 -3.07 -2.24
N ARG A 777 25.75 -3.46 -3.50
CA ARG A 777 26.75 -2.82 -4.37
C ARG A 777 26.26 -1.53 -5.03
N ASN A 778 25.01 -1.15 -4.81
CA ASN A 778 24.50 0.19 -5.13
C ASN A 778 24.39 1.03 -3.84
N PRO A 779 25.52 1.46 -3.26
CA PRO A 779 25.53 2.15 -1.97
C PRO A 779 24.80 3.49 -2.04
N LYS A 780 24.67 4.11 -3.21
CA LYS A 780 24.00 5.41 -3.36
C LYS A 780 22.54 5.34 -2.91
N LEU A 781 21.81 4.30 -3.30
CA LEU A 781 20.40 4.13 -2.95
C LEU A 781 20.21 3.84 -1.44
N LEU A 782 21.03 2.95 -0.88
CA LEU A 782 20.96 2.60 0.55
C LEU A 782 21.42 3.75 1.44
N LEU A 783 22.59 4.33 1.15
CA LEU A 783 23.19 5.40 1.93
C LEU A 783 22.31 6.64 1.93
N ALA A 784 21.73 7.02 0.78
CA ALA A 784 20.83 8.17 0.71
C ALA A 784 19.61 7.99 1.61
N ASN A 785 18.97 6.82 1.59
CA ASN A 785 17.82 6.54 2.44
C ASN A 785 18.17 6.52 3.92
N TYR A 786 19.33 5.96 4.30
CA TYR A 786 19.75 5.92 5.71
C TYR A 786 20.16 7.29 6.24
N LEU A 787 20.96 8.02 5.46
CA LEU A 787 21.40 9.38 5.80
C LEU A 787 20.20 10.32 5.93
N LEU A 788 19.31 10.33 4.94
CA LEU A 788 18.11 11.19 4.94
C LEU A 788 17.23 10.89 6.14
N THR A 789 17.04 9.61 6.47
CA THR A 789 16.23 9.19 7.61
C THR A 789 16.86 9.63 8.93
N LEU A 790 18.18 9.52 9.07
CA LEU A 790 18.89 9.94 10.28
C LEU A 790 18.87 11.46 10.47
N VAL A 791 19.08 12.21 9.38
CA VAL A 791 18.99 13.68 9.39
C VAL A 791 17.57 14.12 9.78
N LEU A 792 16.55 13.52 9.18
CA LEU A 792 15.16 13.81 9.54
C LEU A 792 14.85 13.42 10.98
N ALA A 793 15.36 12.28 11.46
CA ALA A 793 15.15 11.83 12.83
C ALA A 793 15.75 12.80 13.85
N LEU A 794 16.96 13.31 13.60
CA LEU A 794 17.57 14.36 14.44
C LEU A 794 16.80 15.68 14.34
N PHE A 795 16.36 16.07 13.14
CA PHE A 795 15.58 17.27 12.93
C PHE A 795 14.24 17.22 13.69
N LEU A 796 13.45 16.16 13.52
CA LEU A 796 12.18 15.98 14.23
C LEU A 796 12.38 15.80 15.74
N GLY A 797 13.40 15.06 16.15
CA GLY A 797 13.71 14.85 17.58
C GLY A 797 14.14 16.13 18.29
N THR A 798 14.81 17.05 17.61
CA THR A 798 15.18 18.38 18.15
C THR A 798 14.02 19.36 18.10
N LEU A 799 13.23 19.36 17.02
CA LEU A 799 12.08 20.24 16.86
C LEU A 799 10.99 19.96 17.90
N TYR A 800 10.74 18.68 18.20
CA TYR A 800 9.73 18.22 19.15
C TYR A 800 10.34 17.74 20.48
N TYR A 801 11.49 18.29 20.86
CA TYR A 801 12.23 17.86 22.06
C TYR A 801 11.38 17.98 23.33
N ASP A 802 11.35 16.90 24.12
CA ASP A 802 10.66 16.79 25.41
C ASP A 802 9.24 17.38 25.45
N VAL A 803 8.34 16.75 24.68
CA VAL A 803 6.98 17.26 24.48
C VAL A 803 6.13 17.16 25.77
N SER A 804 5.61 18.32 26.18
CA SER A 804 4.76 18.52 27.37
C SER A 804 3.45 17.72 27.31
N ASN A 805 2.81 17.49 28.47
CA ASN A 805 1.49 16.83 28.55
C ASN A 805 0.36 17.86 28.70
N ASP A 806 0.35 18.88 27.86
CA ASP A 806 -0.70 19.90 27.74
C ASP A 806 -1.41 19.76 26.38
N ILE A 807 -2.44 20.57 26.10
CA ILE A 807 -3.16 20.51 24.82
C ILE A 807 -2.20 20.81 23.65
N SER A 808 -1.28 21.76 23.82
CA SER A 808 -0.24 22.07 22.81
C SER A 808 0.68 20.88 22.57
N GLY A 809 1.09 20.18 23.63
CA GLY A 809 1.89 18.97 23.55
C GLY A 809 1.18 17.81 22.86
N PHE A 810 -0.13 17.71 22.96
CA PHE A 810 -0.92 16.74 22.17
C PHE A 810 -0.90 17.08 20.67
N GLN A 811 -1.09 18.37 20.31
CA GLN A 811 -0.97 18.82 18.92
C GLN A 811 0.43 18.54 18.35
N ASN A 812 1.48 18.74 19.15
CA ASN A 812 2.86 18.43 18.76
C ASN A 812 3.07 16.93 18.47
N ARG A 813 2.50 16.03 19.29
CA ARG A 813 2.55 14.57 19.04
C ARG A 813 1.82 14.18 17.76
N MET A 814 0.63 14.74 17.53
CA MET A 814 -0.13 14.56 16.30
C MET A 814 0.69 14.97 15.06
N GLY A 815 1.25 16.18 15.08
CA GLY A 815 2.09 16.69 14.00
C GLY A 815 3.30 15.79 13.75
N LEU A 816 4.00 15.37 14.80
CA LEU A 816 5.14 14.48 14.71
C LEU A 816 4.79 13.16 13.99
N PHE A 817 3.74 12.46 14.44
CA PHE A 817 3.35 11.18 13.83
C PHE A 817 2.93 11.35 12.37
N PHE A 818 2.22 12.43 12.06
CA PHE A 818 1.84 12.74 10.68
C PHE A 818 3.06 12.97 9.78
N PHE A 819 4.05 13.74 10.23
CA PHE A 819 5.29 13.96 9.47
C PHE A 819 6.10 12.68 9.27
N ILE A 820 6.20 11.83 10.30
CA ILE A 820 6.90 10.54 10.19
C ILE A 820 6.24 9.62 9.15
N LEU A 821 4.91 9.48 9.21
CA LEU A 821 4.17 8.66 8.23
C LEU A 821 4.29 9.24 6.82
N THR A 822 4.18 10.56 6.68
CA THR A 822 4.30 11.24 5.39
C THR A 822 5.69 11.02 4.77
N TYR A 823 6.75 11.16 5.56
CA TYR A 823 8.11 10.89 5.12
C TYR A 823 8.28 9.47 4.58
N PHE A 824 7.87 8.45 5.35
CA PHE A 824 7.95 7.06 4.89
C PHE A 824 7.05 6.81 3.68
N GLY A 825 5.91 7.52 3.58
CA GLY A 825 5.05 7.51 2.41
C GLY A 825 5.74 7.95 1.11
N PHE A 826 6.59 8.98 1.15
CA PHE A 826 7.28 9.49 -0.04
C PHE A 826 8.63 8.82 -0.32
N VAL A 827 9.36 8.39 0.71
CA VAL A 827 10.64 7.68 0.54
C VAL A 827 10.48 6.36 -0.21
N THR A 828 9.31 5.73 -0.12
CA THR A 828 9.02 4.46 -0.80
C THR A 828 9.13 4.48 -2.31
N PHE A 829 8.99 5.65 -2.95
CA PHE A 829 9.13 5.82 -4.40
C PHE A 829 10.51 5.44 -4.94
N THR A 830 11.56 5.44 -4.11
CA THR A 830 12.88 4.98 -4.55
C THR A 830 12.90 3.49 -4.92
N GLY A 831 11.97 2.70 -4.37
CA GLY A 831 11.80 1.29 -4.74
C GLY A 831 11.19 1.10 -6.13
N LEU A 832 10.33 2.04 -6.55
CA LEU A 832 9.63 1.98 -7.84
C LEU A 832 10.61 2.15 -9.02
N SER A 833 11.54 3.10 -8.93
CA SER A 833 12.57 3.31 -9.95
C SER A 833 13.52 2.11 -10.07
N SER A 834 13.89 1.49 -8.95
CA SER A 834 14.66 0.24 -8.93
C SER A 834 13.92 -0.90 -9.62
N PHE A 835 12.62 -1.05 -9.36
CA PHE A 835 11.81 -2.08 -10.00
C PHE A 835 11.68 -1.88 -11.52
N ALA A 836 11.49 -0.64 -12.00
CA ALA A 836 11.35 -0.36 -13.43
C ALA A 836 12.57 -0.83 -14.25
N MET A 837 13.79 -0.63 -13.74
CA MET A 837 15.01 -1.11 -14.39
C MET A 837 15.12 -2.63 -14.39
N GLU A 838 14.79 -3.29 -13.27
CA GLU A 838 14.85 -4.75 -13.15
C GLU A 838 13.73 -5.47 -13.93
N ARG A 839 12.58 -4.82 -14.12
CA ARG A 839 11.44 -5.36 -14.86
C ARG A 839 11.82 -5.74 -16.29
N ILE A 840 12.67 -4.95 -16.95
CA ILE A 840 13.08 -5.22 -18.33
C ILE A 840 13.93 -6.51 -18.38
N ILE A 841 14.84 -6.68 -17.43
CA ILE A 841 15.65 -7.90 -17.27
C ILE A 841 14.73 -9.09 -16.97
N PHE A 842 13.74 -8.91 -16.08
CA PHE A 842 12.76 -9.95 -15.77
C PHE A 842 11.97 -10.42 -17.00
N ILE A 843 11.50 -9.50 -17.85
CA ILE A 843 10.75 -9.85 -19.08
C ILE A 843 11.62 -10.68 -20.02
N LYS A 844 12.88 -10.28 -20.22
CA LYS A 844 13.87 -11.01 -21.03
C LYS A 844 14.20 -12.40 -20.49
N GLU A 845 14.52 -12.49 -19.20
CA GLU A 845 14.86 -13.77 -18.57
C GLU A 845 13.65 -14.73 -18.53
N ARG A 846 12.43 -14.17 -18.44
CA ARG A 846 11.18 -14.93 -18.50
C ARG A 846 10.92 -15.49 -19.90
N SER A 847 11.12 -14.71 -20.98
CA SER A 847 10.95 -15.22 -22.35
C SER A 847 11.92 -16.36 -22.67
N ASN A 848 13.10 -16.35 -22.05
CA ASN A 848 14.12 -17.38 -22.20
C ASN A 848 14.03 -18.51 -21.14
N ASN A 849 12.93 -18.56 -20.36
CA ASN A 849 12.64 -19.60 -19.37
C ASN A 849 13.69 -19.79 -18.26
N TYR A 850 14.32 -18.71 -17.77
CA TYR A 850 15.33 -18.79 -16.72
C TYR A 850 14.76 -19.25 -15.36
N TYR A 851 13.60 -18.71 -14.96
CA TYR A 851 12.99 -18.99 -13.65
C TYR A 851 11.48 -18.68 -13.62
N SER A 852 10.81 -19.12 -12.56
CA SER A 852 9.38 -18.83 -12.36
C SER A 852 9.12 -17.38 -11.91
N PRO A 853 8.01 -16.73 -12.35
CA PRO A 853 7.64 -15.39 -11.89
C PRO A 853 7.51 -15.24 -10.38
N LEU A 854 7.05 -16.31 -9.72
CA LEU A 854 6.90 -16.35 -8.26
C LEU A 854 8.26 -16.28 -7.55
N ALA A 855 9.28 -16.99 -8.04
CA ALA A 855 10.61 -16.96 -7.45
C ALA A 855 11.23 -15.55 -7.54
N TYR A 856 11.07 -14.88 -8.69
CA TYR A 856 11.48 -13.49 -8.85
C TYR A 856 10.73 -12.55 -7.91
N PHE A 857 9.40 -12.62 -7.87
CA PHE A 857 8.59 -11.74 -7.04
C PHE A 857 8.98 -11.83 -5.56
N ILE A 858 9.08 -13.05 -5.01
CA ILE A 858 9.51 -13.25 -3.62
C ILE A 858 10.92 -12.73 -3.39
N SER A 859 11.86 -13.00 -4.33
CA SER A 859 13.23 -12.49 -4.20
C SER A 859 13.29 -10.96 -4.18
N LYS A 860 12.45 -10.29 -4.99
CA LYS A 860 12.37 -8.84 -5.05
C LYS A 860 11.82 -8.27 -3.76
N ILE A 861 10.69 -8.80 -3.27
CA ILE A 861 10.10 -8.39 -1.99
C ILE A 861 11.13 -8.54 -0.87
N LEU A 862 11.74 -9.71 -0.72
CA LEU A 862 12.69 -9.96 0.37
C LEU A 862 13.88 -8.99 0.32
N SER A 863 14.38 -8.69 -0.88
CA SER A 863 15.50 -7.77 -1.09
C SER A 863 15.15 -6.29 -0.83
N ASP A 864 13.89 -5.88 -1.00
CA ASP A 864 13.42 -4.52 -0.68
C ASP A 864 13.09 -4.37 0.81
N VAL A 865 12.38 -5.36 1.39
CA VAL A 865 11.83 -5.29 2.75
C VAL A 865 12.90 -5.06 3.80
N LEU A 866 13.95 -5.87 3.81
CA LEU A 866 14.91 -5.84 4.91
C LEU A 866 15.78 -4.57 4.90
N PRO A 867 16.46 -4.20 3.78
CA PRO A 867 17.32 -3.03 3.76
C PRO A 867 16.55 -1.70 3.78
N LEU A 868 15.41 -1.60 3.07
CA LEU A 868 14.75 -0.30 2.84
C LEU A 868 13.46 -0.10 3.66
N ARG A 869 12.82 -1.16 4.17
CA ARG A 869 11.52 -1.06 4.87
C ARG A 869 11.58 -1.34 6.37
N VAL A 870 12.60 -2.08 6.83
CA VAL A 870 12.78 -2.40 8.25
C VAL A 870 13.83 -1.48 8.90
N ILE A 871 14.99 -1.31 8.27
CA ILE A 871 16.11 -0.56 8.87
C ILE A 871 15.80 0.94 9.02
N PRO A 872 15.27 1.67 8.02
CA PRO A 872 15.03 3.10 8.19
C PRO A 872 14.01 3.46 9.29
N PRO A 873 12.82 2.81 9.39
CA PRO A 873 11.88 3.07 10.48
C PRO A 873 12.44 2.76 11.87
N THR A 874 13.24 1.69 12.00
CA THR A 874 13.87 1.34 13.27
C THR A 874 14.92 2.37 13.67
N LEU A 875 15.77 2.83 12.74
CA LEU A 875 16.72 3.91 12.99
C LEU A 875 16.04 5.21 13.41
N LEU A 876 14.97 5.60 12.71
CA LEU A 876 14.21 6.81 13.05
C LEU A 876 13.59 6.70 14.44
N ALA A 877 12.94 5.58 14.76
CA ALA A 877 12.30 5.36 16.05
C ALA A 877 13.31 5.39 17.21
N LEU A 878 14.50 4.80 17.03
CA LEU A 878 15.56 4.80 18.04
C LEU A 878 16.06 6.20 18.42
N VAL A 879 15.98 7.15 17.49
CA VAL A 879 16.43 8.53 17.71
C VAL A 879 15.27 9.41 18.17
N VAL A 880 14.17 9.43 17.43
CA VAL A 880 13.05 10.35 17.66
C VAL A 880 12.31 10.02 18.95
N TYR A 881 12.00 8.74 19.19
CA TYR A 881 11.13 8.33 20.29
C TYR A 881 11.67 8.77 21.68
N PRO A 882 12.96 8.54 22.03
CA PRO A 882 13.51 9.04 23.28
C PRO A 882 13.77 10.56 23.29
N LEU A 883 14.15 11.18 22.17
CA LEU A 883 14.42 12.63 22.13
C LEU A 883 13.16 13.47 22.37
N VAL A 884 12.04 13.02 21.83
CA VAL A 884 10.74 13.69 21.98
C VAL A 884 10.15 13.46 23.38
N GLY A 885 10.55 12.41 24.11
CA GLY A 885 9.96 12.10 25.42
C GLY A 885 8.59 11.40 25.33
N LEU A 886 8.43 10.53 24.32
CA LEU A 886 7.25 9.68 24.13
C LEU A 886 7.17 8.58 25.20
N ASN A 887 6.00 7.94 25.33
CA ASN A 887 5.69 7.03 26.42
C ASN A 887 6.46 5.70 26.37
N MET A 888 7.54 5.55 27.14
CA MET A 888 8.33 4.31 27.20
C MET A 888 7.66 3.14 27.97
N LYS A 889 6.48 3.32 28.58
CA LYS A 889 5.83 2.26 29.39
C LYS A 889 5.12 1.22 28.50
N ASN A 890 4.81 0.06 29.08
CA ASN A 890 3.90 -0.96 28.51
C ASN A 890 4.19 -1.41 27.06
N GLN A 891 5.45 -1.60 26.71
CA GLN A 891 5.88 -2.03 25.36
C GLN A 891 5.50 -1.06 24.22
N ALA A 892 5.06 0.17 24.53
CA ALA A 892 4.60 1.14 23.54
C ALA A 892 5.68 1.51 22.51
N PHE A 893 6.96 1.48 22.89
CA PHE A 893 8.09 1.64 21.98
C PHE A 893 8.15 0.57 20.87
N PHE A 894 7.93 -0.71 21.22
CA PHE A 894 7.95 -1.80 20.25
C PHE A 894 6.72 -1.80 19.35
N ILE A 895 5.55 -1.42 19.91
CA ILE A 895 4.33 -1.23 19.13
C ILE A 895 4.51 -0.09 18.11
N PHE A 896 5.12 1.02 18.53
CA PHE A 896 5.46 2.15 17.65
C PHE A 896 6.33 1.70 16.46
N ILE A 897 7.43 0.97 16.72
CA ILE A 897 8.28 0.40 15.66
C ILE A 897 7.50 -0.54 14.76
N GLY A 898 6.72 -1.46 15.34
CA GLY A 898 5.93 -2.44 14.60
C GLY A 898 4.93 -1.79 13.64
N VAL A 899 4.21 -0.76 14.09
CA VAL A 899 3.28 0.02 13.27
C VAL A 899 4.02 0.73 12.14
N LEU A 900 5.16 1.37 12.40
CA LEU A 900 5.94 2.04 11.35
C LEU A 900 6.47 1.06 10.28
N ILE A 901 6.93 -0.13 10.69
CA ILE A 901 7.38 -1.17 9.75
C ILE A 901 6.21 -1.67 8.90
N LEU A 902 5.07 -1.98 9.53
CA LEU A 902 3.87 -2.46 8.81
C LEU A 902 3.34 -1.42 7.82
N PHE A 903 3.37 -0.15 8.21
CA PHE A 903 2.97 0.96 7.35
C PHE A 903 3.93 1.14 6.16
N ASN A 904 5.25 1.20 6.41
CA ASN A 904 6.24 1.38 5.35
C ASN A 904 6.26 0.18 4.38
N LEU A 905 6.04 -1.03 4.89
CA LEU A 905 5.83 -2.22 4.07
C LEU A 905 4.56 -2.09 3.21
N GLY A 906 3.45 -1.66 3.82
CA GLY A 906 2.16 -1.53 3.15
C GLY A 906 2.21 -0.56 1.97
N ILE A 907 2.76 0.63 2.18
CA ILE A 907 2.94 1.64 1.13
C ILE A 907 3.92 1.14 0.05
N SER A 908 5.01 0.46 0.42
CA SER A 908 5.94 -0.09 -0.58
C SER A 908 5.25 -1.11 -1.49
N LEU A 909 4.46 -2.02 -0.91
CA LEU A 909 3.71 -3.02 -1.67
C LEU A 909 2.61 -2.40 -2.53
N GLU A 910 1.93 -1.37 -2.05
CA GLU A 910 0.95 -0.59 -2.81
C GLU A 910 1.60 0.06 -4.03
N ILE A 911 2.69 0.81 -3.84
CA ILE A 911 3.40 1.49 -4.93
C ILE A 911 4.00 0.48 -5.91
N LEU A 912 4.55 -0.64 -5.41
CA LEU A 912 5.06 -1.71 -6.27
C LEU A 912 3.94 -2.34 -7.10
N ALA A 913 2.76 -2.59 -6.52
CA ALA A 913 1.62 -3.13 -7.26
C ALA A 913 1.20 -2.18 -8.39
N ILE A 914 1.13 -0.87 -8.11
CA ILE A 914 0.88 0.16 -9.13
C ILE A 914 1.98 0.13 -10.21
N GLY A 915 3.26 0.07 -9.81
CA GLY A 915 4.40 -0.03 -10.72
C GLY A 915 4.43 -1.27 -11.62
N ILE A 916 3.81 -2.37 -11.17
CA ILE A 916 3.65 -3.59 -11.98
C ILE A 916 2.50 -3.42 -12.98
N ILE A 917 1.40 -2.76 -12.58
CA ILE A 917 0.21 -2.56 -13.41
C ILE A 917 0.50 -1.62 -14.58
N PHE A 918 1.19 -0.51 -14.32
CA PHE A 918 1.55 0.47 -15.34
C PHE A 918 2.89 0.13 -15.99
N GLU A 919 2.99 0.21 -17.32
CA GLU A 919 4.23 -0.08 -18.05
C GLU A 919 5.25 1.05 -17.95
N ASP A 920 4.77 2.29 -18.06
CA ASP A 920 5.60 3.49 -18.02
C ASP A 920 5.83 3.98 -16.59
N LEU A 921 7.09 4.26 -16.25
CA LEU A 921 7.52 4.71 -14.92
C LEU A 921 6.88 6.03 -14.52
N ASN A 922 6.77 7.00 -15.44
CA ASN A 922 6.23 8.32 -15.12
C ASN A 922 4.73 8.23 -14.79
N ASN A 923 3.98 7.46 -15.57
CA ASN A 923 2.57 7.18 -15.29
C ASN A 923 2.38 6.47 -13.94
N SER A 924 3.24 5.50 -13.60
CA SER A 924 3.22 4.86 -12.28
C SER A 924 3.44 5.88 -11.16
N ILE A 925 4.43 6.77 -11.27
CA ILE A 925 4.73 7.78 -10.25
C ILE A 925 3.55 8.72 -10.04
N ILE A 926 2.97 9.26 -11.13
CA ILE A 926 1.84 10.19 -11.04
C ILE A 926 0.65 9.55 -10.32
N PHE A 927 0.31 8.31 -10.70
CA PHE A 927 -0.81 7.59 -10.09
C PHE A 927 -0.53 7.25 -8.61
N SER A 928 0.69 6.78 -8.29
CA SER A 928 1.09 6.51 -6.91
C SER A 928 1.06 7.77 -6.05
N VAL A 929 1.49 8.94 -6.55
CA VAL A 929 1.41 10.21 -5.81
C VAL A 929 -0.04 10.61 -5.56
N LEU A 930 -0.93 10.46 -6.55
CA LEU A 930 -2.35 10.76 -6.40
C LEU A 930 -3.00 9.89 -5.32
N VAL A 931 -2.73 8.58 -5.34
CA VAL A 931 -3.24 7.63 -4.35
C VAL A 931 -2.68 7.95 -2.96
N LEU A 932 -1.38 8.26 -2.85
CA LEU A 932 -0.74 8.66 -1.59
C LEU A 932 -1.36 9.94 -1.00
N LEU A 933 -1.54 10.99 -1.82
CA LEU A 933 -2.16 12.25 -1.39
C LEU A 933 -3.62 12.05 -0.97
N GLY A 934 -4.36 11.22 -1.68
CA GLY A 934 -5.70 10.80 -1.26
C GLY A 934 -5.67 10.11 0.10
N SER A 935 -4.78 9.14 0.28
CA SER A 935 -4.60 8.42 1.54
C SER A 935 -4.24 9.35 2.71
N LEU A 936 -3.37 10.35 2.46
CA LEU A 936 -3.00 11.41 3.41
C LEU A 936 -4.18 12.29 3.83
N LEU A 937 -5.04 12.70 2.88
CA LEU A 937 -6.21 13.53 3.16
C LEU A 937 -7.16 12.84 4.14
N PHE A 938 -7.35 11.53 4.00
CA PHE A 938 -8.23 10.72 4.87
C PHE A 938 -7.53 10.12 6.10
N SER A 939 -6.33 10.58 6.46
CA SER A 939 -5.56 10.10 7.62
C SER A 939 -6.22 10.35 8.99
N GLY A 940 -7.25 11.21 9.05
CA GLY A 940 -7.94 11.58 10.30
C GLY A 940 -7.42 12.86 10.96
N LEU A 941 -6.37 13.50 10.40
CA LEU A 941 -5.88 14.81 10.87
C LEU A 941 -6.58 15.99 10.19
N PHE A 942 -6.70 15.98 8.85
CA PHE A 942 -7.24 17.12 8.08
C PHE A 942 -8.77 17.17 8.04
N ILE A 943 -9.41 16.00 8.14
CA ILE A 943 -10.86 15.85 8.09
C ILE A 943 -11.27 15.02 9.31
N ASN A 944 -12.10 15.60 10.17
CA ASN A 944 -12.67 14.86 11.30
C ASN A 944 -13.60 13.77 10.77
N THR A 945 -13.41 12.54 11.24
CA THR A 945 -14.13 11.36 10.75
C THR A 945 -15.62 11.36 11.13
N LYS A 946 -16.01 12.09 12.17
CA LYS A 946 -17.41 12.24 12.60
C LYS A 946 -18.20 13.16 11.67
N ASP A 947 -17.53 14.14 11.06
CA ASP A 947 -18.18 15.20 10.26
C ASP A 947 -18.37 14.82 8.79
N ILE A 948 -17.90 13.63 8.37
CA ILE A 948 -18.08 13.12 7.01
C ILE A 948 -19.52 12.64 6.83
N THR A 949 -20.38 13.52 6.28
CA THR A 949 -21.82 13.27 6.09
C THR A 949 -22.14 12.32 4.94
N SER A 950 -21.33 12.27 3.89
CA SER A 950 -21.57 11.37 2.76
C SER A 950 -21.09 9.94 3.06
N ALA A 951 -21.92 8.95 2.78
CA ALA A 951 -21.57 7.54 3.00
C ALA A 951 -20.36 7.10 2.15
N ALA A 952 -20.24 7.58 0.91
CA ALA A 952 -19.16 7.21 -0.01
C ALA A 952 -17.77 7.63 0.51
N PHE A 953 -17.60 8.88 0.96
CA PHE A 953 -16.32 9.34 1.51
C PHE A 953 -15.97 8.66 2.84
N LYS A 954 -16.97 8.22 3.62
CA LYS A 954 -16.75 7.45 4.83
C LYS A 954 -16.13 6.07 4.54
N TYR A 955 -16.49 5.42 3.43
CA TYR A 955 -15.83 4.19 2.97
C TYR A 955 -14.43 4.45 2.41
N LEU A 956 -14.21 5.59 1.76
CA LEU A 956 -12.91 5.94 1.20
C LEU A 956 -11.84 6.11 2.29
N LYS A 957 -12.23 6.54 3.49
CA LYS A 957 -11.39 6.52 4.69
C LYS A 957 -10.82 5.13 4.97
N ASN A 958 -11.63 4.09 4.85
CA ASN A 958 -11.23 2.71 5.14
C ASN A 958 -10.23 2.15 4.12
N LEU A 959 -9.98 2.86 3.02
CA LEU A 959 -8.93 2.54 2.05
C LEU A 959 -7.57 3.14 2.44
N SER A 960 -7.55 4.11 3.38
CA SER A 960 -6.33 4.82 3.75
C SER A 960 -5.46 4.00 4.72
N LEU A 961 -4.32 3.52 4.23
CA LEU A 961 -3.24 2.97 5.07
C LEU A 961 -2.75 3.98 6.12
N PHE A 962 -2.75 5.28 5.79
CA PHE A 962 -2.37 6.34 6.70
C PHE A 962 -3.32 6.44 7.89
N TYR A 963 -4.64 6.30 7.67
CA TYR A 963 -5.63 6.38 8.73
C TYR A 963 -5.35 5.36 9.85
N TYR A 964 -5.21 4.08 9.47
CA TYR A 964 -4.97 3.00 10.45
C TYR A 964 -3.62 3.13 11.15
N ALA A 965 -2.57 3.51 10.42
CA ALA A 965 -1.25 3.74 11.02
C ALA A 965 -1.27 4.94 11.97
N TYR A 966 -1.91 6.04 11.58
CA TYR A 966 -1.99 7.26 12.38
C TYR A 966 -2.83 7.06 13.65
N GLU A 967 -4.00 6.44 13.53
CA GLU A 967 -4.84 6.05 14.67
C GLU A 967 -4.09 5.13 15.64
N SER A 968 -3.36 4.12 15.11
CA SER A 968 -2.55 3.21 15.93
C SER A 968 -1.46 3.93 16.72
N LEU A 969 -0.71 4.84 16.07
CA LEU A 969 0.36 5.60 16.73
C LEU A 969 -0.20 6.52 17.83
N LEU A 970 -1.31 7.19 17.57
CA LEU A 970 -1.97 8.08 18.52
C LEU A 970 -2.55 7.33 19.73
N ILE A 971 -3.26 6.22 19.50
CA ILE A 971 -3.80 5.42 20.59
C ILE A 971 -2.66 4.85 21.44
N ASN A 972 -1.59 4.36 20.82
CA ASN A 972 -0.42 3.82 21.52
C ASN A 972 0.25 4.84 22.44
N GLU A 973 0.34 6.11 22.01
CA GLU A 973 0.98 7.17 22.81
C GLU A 973 0.02 7.79 23.85
N VAL A 974 -1.19 8.19 23.44
CA VAL A 974 -2.02 9.13 24.19
C VAL A 974 -3.05 8.47 25.09
N LYS A 975 -3.45 7.21 24.83
CA LYS A 975 -4.52 6.52 25.57
C LYS A 975 -4.35 6.53 27.09
N SER A 976 -3.11 6.50 27.58
CA SER A 976 -2.79 6.46 29.03
C SER A 976 -2.33 7.80 29.60
N LEU A 977 -2.32 8.87 28.80
CA LEU A 977 -1.89 10.20 29.25
C LEU A 977 -3.09 11.00 29.78
N THR A 978 -2.85 11.80 30.80
CA THR A 978 -3.74 12.88 31.23
C THR A 978 -3.11 14.20 30.80
N LEU A 979 -3.86 15.01 30.06
CA LEU A 979 -3.40 16.34 29.65
C LEU A 979 -3.77 17.35 30.73
N ARG A 980 -2.82 18.20 31.11
CA ARG A 980 -2.97 19.24 32.11
C ARG A 980 -2.92 20.60 31.44
N GLU A 981 -4.02 21.34 31.51
CA GLU A 981 -4.12 22.70 30.98
C GLU A 981 -4.38 23.68 32.13
N THR A 982 -3.60 24.76 32.21
CA THR A 982 -3.90 25.89 33.09
C THR A 982 -4.43 27.04 32.26
N LYS A 983 -5.75 27.30 32.30
CA LYS A 983 -6.36 28.42 31.57
C LYS A 983 -7.27 29.22 32.50
N TYR A 984 -7.13 30.53 32.48
CA TYR A 984 -7.91 31.46 33.33
C TYR A 984 -7.80 31.17 34.84
N GLY A 985 -6.67 30.64 35.32
CA GLY A 985 -6.47 30.29 36.73
C GLY A 985 -7.07 28.94 37.16
N LEU A 986 -7.74 28.22 36.25
CA LEU A 986 -8.27 26.87 36.48
C LEU A 986 -7.29 25.81 35.96
N LYS A 987 -7.04 24.77 36.77
CA LYS A 987 -6.31 23.56 36.37
C LYS A 987 -7.32 22.55 35.84
N ILE A 988 -7.35 22.36 34.53
CA ILE A 988 -8.22 21.39 33.86
C ILE A 988 -7.37 20.17 33.52
N GLU A 989 -7.75 19.01 34.03
CA GLU A 989 -7.13 17.73 33.66
C GLU A 989 -8.10 16.96 32.77
N VAL A 990 -7.67 16.64 31.54
CA VAL A 990 -8.49 15.91 30.57
C VAL A 990 -7.81 14.58 30.23
N PRO A 991 -8.50 13.44 30.39
CA PRO A 991 -7.98 12.16 29.93
C PRO A 991 -7.75 12.15 28.42
N GLY A 992 -6.59 11.64 27.99
CA GLY A 992 -6.22 11.55 26.57
C GLY A 992 -7.21 10.73 25.74
N ALA A 993 -7.85 9.72 26.34
CA ALA A 993 -8.91 8.94 25.70
C ALA A 993 -10.10 9.80 25.24
N THR A 994 -10.52 10.77 26.05
CA THR A 994 -11.62 11.70 25.74
C THR A 994 -11.26 12.62 24.56
N ILE A 995 -9.99 13.01 24.46
CA ILE A 995 -9.53 13.84 23.35
C ILE A 995 -9.49 13.00 22.06
N LEU A 996 -8.96 11.78 22.11
CA LEU A 996 -8.97 10.87 20.97
C LEU A 996 -10.38 10.62 20.44
N SER A 997 -11.36 10.41 21.33
CA SER A 997 -12.76 10.23 20.92
C SER A 997 -13.37 11.50 20.32
N THR A 998 -12.94 12.69 20.75
CA THR A 998 -13.34 13.97 20.16
C THR A 998 -12.86 14.12 18.71
N PHE A 999 -11.64 13.67 18.40
CA PHE A 999 -11.11 13.60 17.03
C PHE A 999 -11.71 12.46 16.19
N GLY A 1000 -12.60 11.65 16.77
CA GLY A 1000 -13.30 10.57 16.08
C GLY A 1000 -12.49 9.27 15.96
N PHE A 1001 -11.44 9.11 16.77
CA PHE A 1001 -10.71 7.86 16.92
C PHE A 1001 -11.35 6.94 17.96
N VAL A 1002 -11.24 5.63 17.74
CA VAL A 1002 -11.81 4.63 18.63
C VAL A 1002 -10.70 4.03 19.49
N VAL A 1003 -10.64 4.41 20.77
CA VAL A 1003 -9.52 4.12 21.69
C VAL A 1003 -9.25 2.62 21.95
N GLN A 1004 -10.21 1.75 21.60
CA GLN A 1004 -10.11 0.30 21.72
C GLN A 1004 -9.55 -0.38 20.47
N ASN A 1005 -9.43 0.33 19.35
CA ASN A 1005 -9.13 -0.27 18.04
C ASN A 1005 -7.66 -0.55 17.77
N LEU A 1006 -6.72 -0.26 18.68
CA LEU A 1006 -5.28 -0.45 18.43
C LEU A 1006 -4.93 -1.82 17.80
N ALA A 1007 -5.45 -2.92 18.35
CA ALA A 1007 -5.20 -4.26 17.82
C ALA A 1007 -5.94 -4.53 16.49
N PHE A 1008 -7.11 -3.91 16.30
CA PHE A 1008 -7.87 -3.98 15.06
C PHE A 1008 -7.12 -3.28 13.92
N ASP A 1009 -6.63 -2.06 14.16
CA ASP A 1009 -5.91 -1.26 13.16
C ASP A 1009 -4.62 -1.94 12.72
N ILE A 1010 -3.86 -2.50 13.66
CA ILE A 1010 -2.65 -3.29 13.36
C ILE A 1010 -2.98 -4.52 12.50
N LYS A 1011 -4.08 -5.23 12.80
CA LYS A 1011 -4.53 -6.37 11.98
C LYS A 1011 -4.93 -5.92 10.58
N VAL A 1012 -5.64 -4.79 10.45
CA VAL A 1012 -6.03 -4.22 9.16
C VAL A 1012 -4.81 -3.83 8.33
N LEU A 1013 -3.80 -3.19 8.92
CA LEU A 1013 -2.51 -2.93 8.26
C LEU A 1013 -1.87 -4.24 7.75
N GLY A 1014 -1.87 -5.30 8.55
CA GLY A 1014 -1.39 -6.63 8.13
C GLY A 1014 -2.19 -7.22 6.95
N LEU A 1015 -3.51 -7.04 6.94
CA LEU A 1015 -4.36 -7.48 5.84
C LEU A 1015 -4.11 -6.70 4.54
N PHE A 1016 -3.91 -5.39 4.62
CA PHE A 1016 -3.51 -4.58 3.46
C PHE A 1016 -2.20 -5.09 2.85
N ASN A 1017 -1.20 -5.38 3.68
CA ASN A 1017 0.07 -5.94 3.23
C ASN A 1017 -0.14 -7.25 2.44
N MET A 1018 -0.96 -8.17 2.96
CA MET A 1018 -1.28 -9.42 2.27
C MET A 1018 -2.06 -9.20 0.96
N PHE A 1019 -2.99 -8.25 0.97
CA PHE A 1019 -3.77 -7.89 -0.21
C PHE A 1019 -2.88 -7.34 -1.33
N PHE A 1020 -2.05 -6.33 -1.06
CA PHE A 1020 -1.17 -5.75 -2.07
C PHE A 1020 -0.09 -6.73 -2.56
N LEU A 1021 0.38 -7.62 -1.68
CA LEU A 1021 1.29 -8.71 -2.08
C LEU A 1021 0.62 -9.64 -3.11
N LEU A 1022 -0.62 -10.05 -2.86
CA LEU A 1022 -1.37 -10.92 -3.76
C LEU A 1022 -1.71 -10.22 -5.08
N VAL A 1023 -2.18 -8.98 -5.02
CA VAL A 1023 -2.48 -8.15 -6.20
C VAL A 1023 -1.22 -7.94 -7.04
N GLY A 1024 -0.09 -7.58 -6.42
CA GLY A 1024 1.19 -7.40 -7.10
C GLY A 1024 1.66 -8.67 -7.81
N TYR A 1025 1.54 -9.84 -7.17
CA TYR A 1025 1.87 -11.11 -7.82
C TYR A 1025 0.94 -11.45 -8.98
N LEU A 1026 -0.38 -11.30 -8.80
CA LEU A 1026 -1.35 -11.56 -9.86
C LEU A 1026 -1.14 -10.62 -11.06
N ALA A 1027 -0.89 -9.34 -10.80
CA ALA A 1027 -0.55 -8.36 -11.82
C ALA A 1027 0.74 -8.76 -12.57
N LEU A 1028 1.79 -9.17 -11.87
CA LEU A 1028 3.05 -9.61 -12.49
C LEU A 1028 2.85 -10.88 -13.35
N LYS A 1029 1.99 -11.79 -12.92
CA LYS A 1029 1.72 -13.04 -13.64
C LYS A 1029 0.84 -12.82 -14.88
N LEU A 1030 -0.20 -12.01 -14.75
CA LEU A 1030 -1.27 -11.86 -15.74
C LEU A 1030 -1.09 -10.67 -16.69
N ILE A 1031 -0.61 -9.52 -16.17
CA ILE A 1031 -0.50 -8.26 -16.93
C ILE A 1031 0.87 -8.16 -17.58
N VAL A 1032 1.93 -8.46 -16.83
CA VAL A 1032 3.30 -8.46 -17.37
C VAL A 1032 3.51 -9.72 -18.20
N VAL A 1033 3.12 -9.62 -19.47
CA VAL A 1033 3.33 -10.63 -20.51
C VAL A 1033 4.56 -10.24 -21.30
N GLU A 1034 5.30 -11.25 -21.78
CA GLU A 1034 6.35 -11.09 -22.79
C GLU A 1034 5.81 -10.22 -23.94
N GLN A 1035 6.58 -9.24 -24.39
CA GLN A 1035 6.17 -8.33 -25.47
C GLN A 1035 5.50 -9.11 -26.61
N LYS A 1036 4.28 -8.69 -26.94
CA LYS A 1036 3.32 -9.37 -27.82
C LYS A 1036 3.64 -9.26 -29.31
#